data_AF-A0A1M6GHJ5-F1
#
_entry.id   AF-A0A1M6GHJ5-F1
#
_cell.length_a   1.000
_cell.length_b   1.000
_cell.length_c   1.000
_cell.angle_alpha   90.00
_cell.angle_beta   90.00
_cell.angle_gamma   90.00
#
_symmetry.space_group_name_H-M   'P 1'
#
loop_
_entity.id
_entity.type
_entity.pdbx_description
1 polymer ?
#
loop_
_entity_poly.entity_id
_entity_poly.type
_entity_poly.pdbx_seq_one_letter_code
_entity_poly.pdbx_strand_id
1 'polypeptide(L)'
;MTHPASHSLRSAATFLLCAWVAILAMAPACIRAGTIGPLTYELVDDTSVTITLCERNVSGPVTIPADIEGLPVTTIGYQAFDRCTQLTSVIIPEGVTTIGITAFSNCPALTGVELPSTVETIGLGAFSNCTLLDNVILPQNLTSLGTSAFSGCTSLSSIAIPSGITTIPESLFRGCSSLSSVSLPAGLDVIENQAFQHCSSLTSITLPDSLASIGLESFRGCTLLETLTLPSGLSSLATAAFAGCPNLQSIVLEPGNTSYTSVDGVIYTADMKKLVVAPGGLASLGNFTVPAGVTTISDHSFSSCTHLTGITIPGSVSYLGEFAFDSCDSLASITIPSSVTEILTGCFRDCSSLVAISLPSSISSLEPSAFTNCSSLLSIQTDPANNTYTSVDGVLFSKDATTLVRYPPGRPGHYNVPPGVLYIGSDSFVTSHKLTSIAFPGGLQGVLYGAFQLCEGLTSIELPEGVQTVGAYAFSKCFLLTTVYLPDTVTTLGYATFQDCWSLETVHLSEGITAIQDRTFEWCQNLQHIVIPGGVETLGSYAFKLCSSLKSVVLPASVTCIEFLTFDGCRNLESAYFLGNAPEAYGTQVFFTAYSPGFTIYYLSGNTGFDVEPWTQSPGYPDAPGTVMYNQVEIDQSTYPAASWLLQHRVDYTSSLNSDTNGDGVTLLMEYALQLNPNTSNRNNLPGIELAETTAGLTFRGDTPGITYEVWTSTNLTDWTQDGVTLSPPGEDGIRTATIERSGRNRAFLQLRVSE
;
A
#
# COMPACT_ATOMS: atom_id res chain seq x y z
N MET A 1 -0.51 -50.29 23.14
CA MET A 1 -0.43 -51.31 24.20
C MET A 1 0.94 -51.19 24.88
N THR A 2 0.92 -50.80 26.17
CA THR A 2 1.86 -51.08 27.27
C THR A 2 3.36 -51.40 26.99
N HIS A 3 4.22 -50.46 27.45
CA HIS A 3 5.58 -50.50 28.05
C HIS A 3 6.24 -51.87 28.43
N PRO A 4 7.59 -51.98 28.65
CA PRO A 4 8.46 -50.99 29.33
C PRO A 4 9.93 -50.80 28.84
N ALA A 5 10.58 -49.83 29.47
CA ALA A 5 11.98 -49.43 29.38
C ALA A 5 12.96 -50.39 30.10
N SER A 6 14.23 -50.40 29.70
CA SER A 6 15.44 -50.22 30.56
C SER A 6 16.75 -50.71 29.90
N HIS A 7 17.86 -50.10 30.35
CA HIS A 7 19.29 -50.29 30.09
C HIS A 7 19.96 -49.20 29.22
N SER A 8 20.47 -48.11 29.81
CA SER A 8 21.63 -47.93 30.72
C SER A 8 22.95 -47.72 29.97
N LEU A 9 23.31 -46.45 29.77
CA LEU A 9 24.69 -46.01 29.52
C LEU A 9 25.22 -45.32 30.79
N ARG A 10 26.25 -45.92 31.38
CA ARG A 10 27.13 -45.29 32.36
C ARG A 10 28.18 -44.50 31.59
N SER A 11 28.24 -43.18 31.79
CA SER A 11 29.44 -42.38 32.06
C SER A 11 29.22 -40.90 31.71
N ALA A 12 28.54 -40.18 32.59
CA ALA A 12 28.59 -38.72 32.66
C ALA A 12 28.45 -38.34 34.13
N ALA A 13 29.58 -38.38 34.84
CA ALA A 13 29.68 -38.03 36.25
C ALA A 13 30.89 -37.11 36.43
N THR A 14 30.78 -35.90 35.92
CA THR A 14 31.48 -34.70 36.40
C THR A 14 30.74 -33.50 35.84
N PHE A 15 30.45 -32.50 36.68
CA PHE A 15 29.60 -31.31 36.42
C PHE A 15 28.08 -31.49 36.59
N LEU A 16 27.65 -31.84 37.80
CA LEU A 16 26.33 -31.45 38.34
C LEU A 16 26.34 -31.64 39.86
N LEU A 17 27.18 -30.86 40.55
CA LEU A 17 27.10 -30.69 42.01
C LEU A 17 27.78 -29.36 42.40
N CYS A 18 27.10 -28.25 42.17
CA CYS A 18 27.27 -26.95 42.84
C CYS A 18 26.16 -25.99 42.37
N ALA A 19 24.92 -26.45 42.41
CA ALA A 19 23.74 -25.58 42.42
C ALA A 19 22.95 -26.04 43.65
N TRP A 20 22.58 -25.09 44.53
CA TRP A 20 22.03 -25.30 45.88
C TRP A 20 23.07 -25.46 46.99
N VAL A 21 23.79 -24.37 47.28
CA VAL A 21 23.92 -23.69 48.60
C VAL A 21 24.87 -22.51 48.36
N ALA A 22 24.29 -21.37 47.94
CA ALA A 22 24.83 -20.02 48.09
C ALA A 22 23.73 -19.00 47.76
N ILE A 23 22.54 -19.17 48.35
CA ILE A 23 21.68 -18.01 48.65
C ILE A 23 22.24 -17.44 49.95
N LEU A 24 23.34 -16.70 49.81
CA LEU A 24 23.96 -15.89 50.85
C LEU A 24 24.11 -14.52 50.22
N ALA A 25 23.11 -13.68 50.46
CA ALA A 25 23.06 -12.23 50.25
C ALA A 25 24.16 -11.63 49.35
N MET A 26 23.99 -11.69 48.03
CA MET A 26 24.46 -10.60 47.18
C MET A 26 23.35 -9.57 47.22
N ALA A 27 23.57 -8.46 47.93
CA ALA A 27 22.78 -7.26 47.74
C ALA A 27 22.72 -6.94 46.23
N PRO A 28 21.63 -6.37 45.69
CA PRO A 28 21.71 -5.76 44.37
C PRO A 28 22.93 -4.83 44.39
N ALA A 29 23.87 -5.03 43.48
CA ALA A 29 24.97 -4.08 43.29
C ALA A 29 24.31 -2.69 43.25
N CYS A 30 24.77 -1.80 44.14
CA CYS A 30 24.21 -0.46 44.21
C CYS A 30 24.59 0.24 42.91
N ILE A 31 23.72 0.19 41.89
CA ILE A 31 23.94 0.90 40.63
C ILE A 31 23.93 2.38 40.99
N ARG A 32 25.11 2.97 41.03
CA ARG A 32 25.26 4.40 41.21
C ARG A 32 25.30 5.02 39.81
N ALA A 33 24.22 5.71 39.47
CA ALA A 33 24.12 6.47 38.24
C ALA A 33 24.51 7.94 38.50
N GLY A 34 25.13 8.57 37.51
CA GLY A 34 25.52 9.97 37.56
C GLY A 34 25.47 10.62 36.19
N THR A 35 25.72 11.92 36.15
CA THR A 35 25.76 12.71 34.92
C THR A 35 27.07 13.49 34.82
N ILE A 36 27.62 13.61 33.61
CA ILE A 36 28.78 14.45 33.30
C ILE A 36 28.58 15.12 31.95
N GLY A 37 28.39 16.45 31.96
CA GLY A 37 27.97 17.18 30.75
C GLY A 37 26.67 16.60 30.19
N PRO A 38 26.59 16.30 28.87
CA PRO A 38 25.40 15.72 28.26
C PRO A 38 25.28 14.20 28.46
N LEU A 39 26.17 13.56 29.24
CA LEU A 39 26.25 12.10 29.37
C LEU A 39 25.68 11.64 30.72
N THR A 40 24.89 10.57 30.70
CA THR A 40 24.52 9.76 31.88
C THR A 40 25.34 8.49 31.87
N TYR A 41 25.79 8.07 33.05
CA TYR A 41 26.62 6.88 33.22
C TYR A 41 26.19 6.05 34.43
N GLU A 42 26.60 4.80 34.44
CA GLU A 42 26.42 3.85 35.54
C GLU A 42 27.76 3.22 35.93
N LEU A 43 28.00 3.09 37.23
CA LEU A 43 29.14 2.33 37.78
C LEU A 43 28.82 0.83 37.78
N VAL A 44 29.73 0.03 37.21
CA VAL A 44 29.63 -1.43 37.17
C VAL A 44 30.60 -2.02 38.20
N ASP A 45 30.04 -2.60 39.26
CA ASP A 45 30.76 -3.25 40.38
C ASP A 45 31.90 -2.40 40.99
N ASP A 46 31.80 -1.06 40.94
CA ASP A 46 32.84 -0.10 41.34
C ASP A 46 34.22 -0.36 40.66
N THR A 47 34.22 -0.97 39.47
CA THR A 47 35.45 -1.28 38.70
C THR A 47 35.52 -0.61 37.35
N SER A 48 34.38 -0.26 36.75
CA SER A 48 34.29 0.38 35.44
C SER A 48 33.02 1.19 35.28
N VAL A 49 32.95 1.94 34.19
CA VAL A 49 31.86 2.86 33.89
C VAL A 49 31.23 2.51 32.54
N THR A 50 29.90 2.51 32.49
CA THR A 50 29.11 2.42 31.26
C THR A 50 28.42 3.74 30.98
N ILE A 51 28.58 4.30 29.78
CA ILE A 51 27.77 5.43 29.31
C ILE A 51 26.40 4.91 28.88
N THR A 52 25.32 5.35 29.51
CA THR A 52 23.97 4.80 29.28
C THR A 52 23.05 5.74 28.51
N LEU A 53 23.34 7.03 28.48
CA LEU A 53 22.55 8.02 27.73
C LEU A 53 23.37 9.26 27.40
N CYS A 54 23.06 9.86 26.25
CA CYS A 54 23.45 11.20 25.84
C CYS A 54 22.18 12.01 25.56
N GLU A 55 22.17 13.27 25.97
CA GLU A 55 21.05 14.16 25.72
C GLU A 55 20.77 14.32 24.22
N ARG A 56 19.53 14.06 23.78
CA ARG A 56 19.16 14.03 22.33
C ARG A 56 19.30 15.37 21.62
N ASN A 57 19.25 16.47 22.36
CA ASN A 57 19.43 17.84 21.86
C ASN A 57 20.91 18.24 21.74
N VAL A 58 21.86 17.34 22.06
CA VAL A 58 23.28 17.62 21.87
C VAL A 58 23.58 17.97 20.41
N SER A 59 24.34 19.04 20.21
CA SER A 59 24.69 19.57 18.90
C SER A 59 26.21 19.70 18.79
N GLY A 60 26.78 19.20 17.70
CA GLY A 60 28.21 19.25 17.46
C GLY A 60 28.97 18.04 18.04
N PRO A 61 30.29 18.19 18.33
CA PRO A 61 31.13 17.10 18.81
C PRO A 61 30.88 16.77 20.29
N VAL A 62 31.01 15.50 20.66
CA VAL A 62 30.98 15.02 22.07
C VAL A 62 32.24 14.24 22.39
N THR A 63 32.85 14.52 23.55
CA THR A 63 33.99 13.75 24.08
C THR A 63 33.54 12.91 25.25
N ILE A 64 33.73 11.60 25.19
CA ILE A 64 33.51 10.70 26.33
C ILE A 64 34.79 10.71 27.19
N PRO A 65 34.71 11.00 28.51
CA PRO A 65 35.87 10.96 29.40
C PRO A 65 36.48 9.56 29.48
N ALA A 66 37.81 9.44 29.54
CA ALA A 66 38.50 8.15 29.67
C ALA A 66 38.22 7.48 31.03
N ASP A 67 38.08 8.29 32.08
CA ASP A 67 37.67 7.86 33.41
C ASP A 67 36.58 8.78 33.98
N ILE A 68 35.71 8.20 34.81
CA ILE A 68 34.71 8.93 35.59
C ILE A 68 34.86 8.45 37.03
N GLU A 69 35.09 9.39 37.94
CA GLU A 69 35.38 9.10 39.36
C GLU A 69 36.60 8.18 39.60
N GLY A 70 37.60 8.26 38.71
CA GLY A 70 38.80 7.41 38.77
C GLY A 70 38.59 5.98 38.30
N LEU A 71 37.40 5.65 37.75
CA LEU A 71 37.09 4.36 37.14
C LEU A 71 37.08 4.49 35.61
N PRO A 72 37.68 3.54 34.87
CA PRO A 72 37.75 3.60 33.41
C PRO A 72 36.37 3.43 32.76
N VAL A 73 36.11 4.19 31.70
CA VAL A 73 34.94 3.98 30.83
C VAL A 73 35.23 2.82 29.89
N THR A 74 34.48 1.72 30.04
CA THR A 74 34.71 0.47 29.28
C THR A 74 33.60 0.17 28.28
N THR A 75 32.41 0.75 28.47
CA THR A 75 31.24 0.42 27.65
C THR A 75 30.46 1.67 27.25
N ILE A 76 30.07 1.73 25.97
CA ILE A 76 28.99 2.58 25.50
C ILE A 76 27.74 1.70 25.44
N GLY A 77 26.77 1.98 26.29
CA GLY A 77 25.62 1.12 26.54
C GLY A 77 24.58 1.09 25.43
N TYR A 78 23.55 0.28 25.66
CA TYR A 78 22.37 0.19 24.81
C TYR A 78 21.76 1.58 24.57
N GLN A 79 21.59 1.96 23.31
CA GLN A 79 20.96 3.23 22.89
C GLN A 79 21.61 4.51 23.47
N ALA A 80 22.84 4.45 23.95
CA ALA A 80 23.46 5.58 24.67
C ALA A 80 23.42 6.89 23.88
N PHE A 81 23.58 6.86 22.55
CA PHE A 81 23.49 8.01 21.65
C PHE A 81 22.41 7.82 20.58
N ASP A 82 21.42 6.94 20.76
CA ASP A 82 20.35 6.74 19.77
C ASP A 82 19.59 8.05 19.53
N ARG A 83 19.40 8.37 18.24
CA ARG A 83 18.69 9.58 17.77
C ARG A 83 19.30 10.90 18.25
N CYS A 84 20.62 10.95 18.51
CA CYS A 84 21.34 12.22 18.66
C CYS A 84 21.50 12.89 17.27
N THR A 85 20.41 13.44 16.75
CA THR A 85 20.28 13.88 15.35
C THR A 85 21.22 15.01 14.91
N GLN A 86 21.81 15.74 15.86
CA GLN A 86 22.73 16.85 15.61
C GLN A 86 24.17 16.55 16.10
N LEU A 87 24.46 15.31 16.54
CA LEU A 87 25.80 14.87 16.90
C LEU A 87 26.65 14.76 15.64
N THR A 88 27.74 15.53 15.53
CA THR A 88 28.57 15.55 14.32
C THR A 88 29.78 14.63 14.40
N SER A 89 30.31 14.40 15.60
CA SER A 89 31.42 13.49 15.89
C SER A 89 31.40 13.08 17.36
N VAL A 90 31.99 11.92 17.66
CA VAL A 90 32.19 11.44 19.03
C VAL A 90 33.63 10.97 19.20
N ILE A 91 34.29 11.42 20.28
CA ILE A 91 35.61 10.92 20.65
C ILE A 91 35.41 9.84 21.71
N ILE A 92 35.72 8.60 21.33
CA ILE A 92 35.63 7.42 22.19
C ILE A 92 37.03 7.14 22.78
N PRO A 93 37.20 7.14 24.11
CA PRO A 93 38.51 7.00 24.73
C PRO A 93 39.04 5.56 24.67
N GLU A 94 40.37 5.42 24.65
CA GLU A 94 41.04 4.14 24.90
C GLU A 94 40.59 3.55 26.25
N GLY A 95 40.36 2.23 26.27
CA GLY A 95 39.77 1.52 27.41
C GLY A 95 38.32 1.08 27.17
N VAL A 96 37.61 1.72 26.23
CA VAL A 96 36.31 1.23 25.77
C VAL A 96 36.51 -0.07 25.01
N THR A 97 35.84 -1.14 25.45
CA THR A 97 35.88 -2.48 24.84
C THR A 97 34.60 -2.82 24.11
N THR A 98 33.48 -2.22 24.49
CA THR A 98 32.15 -2.56 23.96
C THR A 98 31.38 -1.33 23.50
N ILE A 99 30.91 -1.36 22.26
CA ILE A 99 29.87 -0.47 21.73
C ILE A 99 28.56 -1.25 21.67
N GLY A 100 27.59 -0.82 22.45
CA GLY A 100 26.34 -1.53 22.71
C GLY A 100 25.39 -1.56 21.52
N ILE A 101 24.34 -2.37 21.68
CA ILE A 101 23.25 -2.50 20.71
C ILE A 101 22.63 -1.12 20.48
N THR A 102 22.55 -0.71 19.21
CA THR A 102 21.97 0.56 18.74
C THR A 102 22.58 1.81 19.39
N ALA A 103 23.82 1.71 19.89
CA ALA A 103 24.47 2.77 20.67
C ALA A 103 24.48 4.14 19.95
N PHE A 104 24.69 4.19 18.65
CA PHE A 104 24.70 5.41 17.82
C PHE A 104 23.66 5.36 16.70
N SER A 105 22.61 4.54 16.83
CA SER A 105 21.61 4.41 15.78
C SER A 105 20.88 5.72 15.51
N ASN A 106 20.52 5.96 14.25
CA ASN A 106 19.81 7.16 13.79
C ASN A 106 20.50 8.49 14.18
N CYS A 107 21.83 8.54 14.06
CA CYS A 107 22.63 9.76 14.15
C CYS A 107 23.00 10.28 12.74
N PRO A 108 22.07 10.87 11.97
CA PRO A 108 22.29 11.22 10.57
C PRO A 108 23.37 12.30 10.36
N ALA A 109 23.66 13.12 11.37
CA ALA A 109 24.70 14.15 11.31
C ALA A 109 26.12 13.62 11.62
N LEU A 110 26.25 12.38 12.09
CA LEU A 110 27.53 11.79 12.49
C LEU A 110 28.37 11.49 11.25
N THR A 111 29.49 12.20 11.12
CA THR A 111 30.35 12.14 9.92
C THR A 111 31.47 11.10 10.03
N GLY A 112 32.00 10.90 11.24
CA GLY A 112 33.12 10.00 11.50
C GLY A 112 33.14 9.54 12.96
N VAL A 113 33.68 8.34 13.18
CA VAL A 113 33.92 7.77 14.51
C VAL A 113 35.29 7.13 14.53
N GLU A 114 36.19 7.70 15.33
CA GLU A 114 37.48 7.07 15.63
C GLU A 114 37.27 6.01 16.71
N LEU A 115 37.33 4.74 16.32
CA LEU A 115 37.21 3.61 17.25
C LEU A 115 38.57 3.31 17.88
N PRO A 116 38.70 3.27 19.22
CA PRO A 116 39.96 2.98 19.88
C PRO A 116 40.36 1.52 19.69
N SER A 117 41.66 1.24 19.83
CA SER A 117 42.23 -0.09 19.57
C SER A 117 41.76 -1.18 20.54
N THR A 118 41.19 -0.77 21.68
CA THR A 118 40.62 -1.64 22.72
C THR A 118 39.21 -2.14 22.40
N VAL A 119 38.50 -1.61 21.40
CA VAL A 119 37.14 -2.07 21.07
C VAL A 119 37.19 -3.50 20.52
N GLU A 120 36.50 -4.41 21.21
CA GLU A 120 36.41 -5.83 20.89
C GLU A 120 35.04 -6.20 20.31
N THR A 121 34.00 -5.45 20.66
CA THR A 121 32.60 -5.73 20.26
C THR A 121 31.88 -4.47 19.77
N ILE A 122 31.24 -4.57 18.61
CA ILE A 122 30.25 -3.61 18.10
C ILE A 122 28.90 -4.32 18.01
N GLY A 123 27.91 -3.84 18.75
CA GLY A 123 26.60 -4.49 18.90
C GLY A 123 25.66 -4.33 17.70
N LEU A 124 24.54 -5.03 17.76
CA LEU A 124 23.47 -5.00 16.76
C LEU A 124 23.03 -3.55 16.48
N GLY A 125 23.02 -3.16 15.21
CA GLY A 125 22.56 -1.84 14.78
C GLY A 125 23.33 -0.64 15.36
N ALA A 126 24.54 -0.84 15.90
CA ALA A 126 25.29 0.18 16.64
C ALA A 126 25.42 1.52 15.90
N PHE A 127 25.64 1.53 14.59
CA PHE A 127 25.74 2.72 13.74
C PHE A 127 24.68 2.74 12.63
N SER A 128 23.56 2.03 12.81
CA SER A 128 22.50 1.96 11.80
C SER A 128 21.93 3.36 11.51
N ASN A 129 21.70 3.68 10.23
CA ASN A 129 21.19 4.96 9.74
C ASN A 129 22.04 6.19 10.14
N CYS A 130 23.35 6.02 10.37
CA CYS A 130 24.29 7.13 10.39
C CYS A 130 24.62 7.53 8.94
N THR A 131 23.70 8.26 8.30
CA THR A 131 23.69 8.47 6.84
C THR A 131 24.88 9.27 6.31
N LEU A 132 25.48 10.14 7.12
CA LEU A 132 26.69 10.90 6.78
C LEU A 132 28.00 10.24 7.23
N LEU A 133 27.95 9.07 7.86
CA LEU A 133 29.14 8.36 8.32
C LEU A 133 29.92 7.85 7.10
N ASP A 134 31.05 8.50 6.79
CA ASP A 134 31.85 8.23 5.60
C ASP A 134 33.16 7.47 5.90
N ASN A 135 33.66 7.61 7.13
CA ASN A 135 34.93 7.07 7.59
C ASN A 135 34.76 6.31 8.91
N VAL A 136 34.99 4.99 8.83
CA VAL A 136 35.05 4.09 9.99
C VAL A 136 36.28 3.20 9.85
N ILE A 137 37.20 3.31 10.79
CA ILE A 137 38.33 2.40 10.90
C ILE A 137 38.00 1.38 11.98
N LEU A 138 37.81 0.12 11.58
CA LEU A 138 37.56 -0.97 12.52
C LEU A 138 38.87 -1.38 13.22
N PRO A 139 38.86 -1.58 14.55
CA PRO A 139 40.05 -1.97 15.31
C PRO A 139 40.47 -3.41 15.00
N GLN A 140 41.77 -3.69 15.03
CA GLN A 140 42.30 -5.01 14.65
C GLN A 140 41.96 -6.13 15.66
N ASN A 141 41.69 -5.77 16.92
CA ASN A 141 41.30 -6.70 17.97
C ASN A 141 39.80 -6.98 17.99
N LEU A 142 39.03 -6.46 17.03
CA LEU A 142 37.59 -6.68 16.96
C LEU A 142 37.29 -8.18 16.79
N THR A 143 36.49 -8.73 17.70
CA THR A 143 36.10 -10.15 17.70
C THR A 143 34.64 -10.34 17.31
N SER A 144 33.81 -9.29 17.43
CA SER A 144 32.37 -9.38 17.20
C SER A 144 31.80 -8.14 16.51
N LEU A 145 31.03 -8.38 15.45
CA LEU A 145 30.20 -7.41 14.74
C LEU A 145 28.73 -7.85 14.86
N GLY A 146 27.85 -6.93 15.21
CA GLY A 146 26.42 -7.19 15.30
C GLY A 146 25.69 -7.06 13.96
N THR A 147 24.56 -7.76 13.85
CA THR A 147 23.58 -7.61 12.77
C THR A 147 23.26 -6.14 12.50
N SER A 148 23.22 -5.75 11.23
CA SER A 148 22.89 -4.38 10.80
C SER A 148 23.76 -3.25 11.40
N ALA A 149 24.94 -3.54 11.95
CA ALA A 149 25.73 -2.53 12.68
C ALA A 149 26.03 -1.27 11.86
N PHE A 150 26.16 -1.36 10.53
CA PHE A 150 26.35 -0.22 9.62
C PHE A 150 25.23 -0.09 8.57
N SER A 151 24.07 -0.72 8.79
CA SER A 151 22.95 -0.66 7.85
C SER A 151 22.49 0.78 7.64
N GLY A 152 22.34 1.22 6.38
CA GLY A 152 21.90 2.56 6.04
C GLY A 152 22.96 3.66 6.22
N CYS A 153 24.24 3.32 6.43
CA CYS A 153 25.35 4.27 6.34
C CYS A 153 25.59 4.65 4.88
N THR A 154 24.73 5.50 4.32
CA THR A 154 24.69 5.80 2.88
C THR A 154 25.93 6.53 2.35
N SER A 155 26.72 7.17 3.20
CA SER A 155 27.98 7.85 2.82
C SER A 155 29.23 6.98 2.99
N LEU A 156 29.11 5.81 3.63
CA LEU A 156 30.25 4.91 3.84
C LEU A 156 30.74 4.39 2.49
N SER A 157 31.95 4.82 2.10
CA SER A 157 32.48 4.57 0.75
C SER A 157 33.43 3.37 0.69
N SER A 158 34.13 3.10 1.79
CA SER A 158 35.03 1.96 1.91
C SER A 158 35.11 1.44 3.33
N ILE A 159 35.39 0.14 3.49
CA ILE A 159 35.65 -0.45 4.80
C ILE A 159 36.61 -1.64 4.69
N ALA A 160 37.45 -1.80 5.72
CA ALA A 160 38.30 -2.97 5.89
C ALA A 160 37.84 -3.77 7.11
N ILE A 161 37.48 -5.04 6.88
CA ILE A 161 37.04 -5.94 7.93
C ILE A 161 38.27 -6.58 8.58
N PRO A 162 38.42 -6.52 9.92
CA PRO A 162 39.58 -7.07 10.63
C PRO A 162 39.72 -8.60 10.47
N SER A 163 40.96 -9.10 10.59
CA SER A 163 41.27 -10.54 10.41
C SER A 163 40.63 -11.47 11.44
N GLY A 164 40.21 -10.94 12.60
CA GLY A 164 39.53 -11.72 13.65
C GLY A 164 38.08 -12.07 13.32
N ILE A 165 37.48 -11.44 12.30
CA ILE A 165 36.09 -11.66 11.91
C ILE A 165 35.99 -12.79 10.90
N THR A 166 35.31 -13.87 11.26
CA THR A 166 35.07 -15.04 10.38
C THR A 166 33.69 -15.02 9.71
N THR A 167 32.78 -14.18 10.18
CA THR A 167 31.43 -14.06 9.64
C THR A 167 31.09 -12.59 9.40
N ILE A 168 30.63 -12.26 8.19
CA ILE A 168 29.94 -10.99 7.93
C ILE A 168 28.47 -11.19 8.34
N PRO A 169 27.99 -10.54 9.42
CA PRO A 169 26.65 -10.75 9.95
C PRO A 169 25.54 -10.27 9.02
N GLU A 170 24.32 -10.74 9.29
CA GLU A 170 23.12 -10.33 8.56
C GLU A 170 22.99 -8.80 8.47
N SER A 171 22.68 -8.33 7.26
CA SER A 171 22.43 -6.91 6.95
C SER A 171 23.54 -5.92 7.34
N LEU A 172 24.78 -6.36 7.61
CA LEU A 172 25.84 -5.50 8.17
C LEU A 172 25.99 -4.16 7.43
N PHE A 173 26.02 -4.19 6.10
CA PHE A 173 26.14 -3.02 5.21
C PHE A 173 24.90 -2.80 4.34
N ARG A 174 23.74 -3.33 4.75
CA ARG A 174 22.49 -3.19 3.98
C ARG A 174 22.20 -1.70 3.71
N GLY A 175 22.03 -1.33 2.44
CA GLY A 175 21.72 0.04 2.03
C GLY A 175 22.90 1.03 2.16
N CYS A 176 24.14 0.57 2.35
CA CYS A 176 25.33 1.41 2.20
C CYS A 176 25.57 1.73 0.71
N SER A 177 24.75 2.61 0.15
CA SER A 177 24.65 2.86 -1.29
C SER A 177 25.91 3.45 -1.92
N SER A 178 26.77 4.13 -1.15
CA SER A 178 28.08 4.65 -1.60
C SER A 178 29.23 3.65 -1.44
N LEU A 179 29.00 2.49 -0.82
CA LEU A 179 30.05 1.52 -0.54
C LEU A 179 30.57 0.92 -1.84
N SER A 180 31.81 1.24 -2.19
CA SER A 180 32.44 0.87 -3.45
C SER A 180 33.65 -0.05 -3.29
N SER A 181 34.24 -0.10 -2.08
CA SER A 181 35.42 -0.92 -1.78
C SER A 181 35.30 -1.59 -0.43
N VAL A 182 35.33 -2.93 -0.42
CA VAL A 182 35.30 -3.74 0.80
C VAL A 182 36.51 -4.66 0.82
N SER A 183 37.33 -4.57 1.87
CA SER A 183 38.42 -5.52 2.11
C SER A 183 37.95 -6.59 3.09
N LEU A 184 37.77 -7.82 2.59
CA LEU A 184 37.39 -8.99 3.39
C LEU A 184 38.63 -9.68 4.00
N PRO A 185 38.51 -10.32 5.18
CA PRO A 185 39.63 -11.00 5.81
C PRO A 185 39.87 -12.38 5.17
N ALA A 186 41.12 -12.82 5.11
CA ALA A 186 41.51 -14.07 4.46
C ALA A 186 40.93 -15.34 5.12
N GLY A 187 40.47 -15.26 6.36
CA GLY A 187 39.85 -16.35 7.12
C GLY A 187 38.33 -16.27 7.20
N LEU A 188 37.68 -15.45 6.36
CA LEU A 188 36.23 -15.33 6.32
C LEU A 188 35.59 -16.64 5.85
N ASP A 189 34.64 -17.16 6.63
CA ASP A 189 33.94 -18.42 6.38
C ASP A 189 32.53 -18.18 5.82
N VAL A 190 31.84 -17.15 6.32
CA VAL A 190 30.42 -16.91 6.01
C VAL A 190 30.14 -15.44 5.70
N ILE A 191 29.37 -15.20 4.64
CA ILE A 191 28.62 -13.96 4.42
C ILE A 191 27.14 -14.28 4.67
N GLU A 192 26.54 -13.69 5.69
CA GLU A 192 25.13 -13.93 6.04
C GLU A 192 24.14 -13.15 5.14
N ASN A 193 22.85 -13.29 5.45
CA ASN A 193 21.76 -12.76 4.66
C ASN A 193 21.84 -11.23 4.53
N GLN A 194 21.57 -10.71 3.33
CA GLN A 194 21.46 -9.27 3.04
C GLN A 194 22.69 -8.42 3.42
N ALA A 195 23.85 -9.04 3.69
CA ALA A 195 25.04 -8.38 4.22
C ALA A 195 25.49 -7.13 3.42
N PHE A 196 25.39 -7.19 2.09
CA PHE A 196 25.69 -6.10 1.14
C PHE A 196 24.48 -5.73 0.28
N GLN A 197 23.26 -6.05 0.73
CA GLN A 197 22.05 -5.74 -0.02
C GLN A 197 21.97 -4.22 -0.29
N HIS A 198 21.71 -3.83 -1.54
CA HIS A 198 21.65 -2.44 -1.99
C HIS A 198 22.93 -1.62 -1.76
N CYS A 199 24.11 -2.26 -1.69
CA CYS A 199 25.40 -1.60 -1.89
C CYS A 199 25.59 -1.27 -3.38
N SER A 200 24.80 -0.32 -3.89
CA SER A 200 24.65 -0.02 -5.32
C SER A 200 25.91 0.54 -5.99
N SER A 201 26.89 1.03 -5.22
CA SER A 201 28.16 1.53 -5.74
C SER A 201 29.27 0.46 -5.80
N LEU A 202 29.01 -0.76 -5.32
CA LEU A 202 30.00 -1.83 -5.30
C LEU A 202 30.22 -2.37 -6.71
N THR A 203 31.41 -2.14 -7.28
CA THR A 203 31.74 -2.56 -8.66
C THR A 203 32.41 -3.93 -8.73
N SER A 204 33.16 -4.30 -7.69
CA SER A 204 33.82 -5.58 -7.54
C SER A 204 34.02 -5.90 -6.06
N ILE A 205 34.16 -7.19 -5.73
CA ILE A 205 34.52 -7.65 -4.41
C ILE A 205 35.38 -8.92 -4.54
N THR A 206 36.48 -8.97 -3.82
CA THR A 206 37.35 -10.16 -3.78
C THR A 206 36.88 -11.06 -2.65
N LEU A 207 36.32 -12.21 -3.01
CA LEU A 207 35.94 -13.23 -2.04
C LEU A 207 37.17 -14.07 -1.64
N PRO A 208 37.41 -14.33 -0.34
CA PRO A 208 38.55 -15.11 0.12
C PRO A 208 38.35 -16.62 -0.11
N ASP A 209 39.45 -17.35 -0.29
CA ASP A 209 39.45 -18.79 -0.56
C ASP A 209 38.77 -19.64 0.53
N SER A 210 38.76 -19.16 1.78
CA SER A 210 38.13 -19.82 2.91
C SER A 210 36.61 -19.74 2.93
N LEU A 211 36.00 -18.89 2.10
CA LEU A 211 34.57 -18.62 2.16
C LEU A 211 33.75 -19.86 1.77
N ALA A 212 32.98 -20.39 2.72
CA ALA A 212 32.17 -21.59 2.56
C ALA A 212 30.72 -21.29 2.17
N SER A 213 30.17 -20.13 2.57
CA SER A 213 28.75 -19.80 2.37
C SER A 213 28.47 -18.33 2.06
N ILE A 214 27.55 -18.11 1.12
CA ILE A 214 26.97 -16.80 0.76
C ILE A 214 25.46 -16.85 1.00
N GLY A 215 24.96 -15.96 1.86
CA GLY A 215 23.59 -15.92 2.36
C GLY A 215 22.56 -15.31 1.41
N LEU A 216 21.29 -15.46 1.80
CA LEU A 216 20.10 -15.02 1.05
C LEU A 216 20.22 -13.52 0.74
N GLU A 217 20.03 -13.13 -0.52
CA GLU A 217 20.04 -11.73 -0.96
C GLU A 217 21.30 -10.92 -0.58
N SER A 218 22.42 -11.59 -0.27
CA SER A 218 23.62 -10.95 0.27
C SER A 218 24.18 -9.82 -0.60
N PHE A 219 24.11 -9.92 -1.93
CA PHE A 219 24.49 -8.87 -2.89
C PHE A 219 23.29 -8.37 -3.71
N ARG A 220 22.06 -8.59 -3.23
CA ARG A 220 20.84 -8.19 -3.96
C ARG A 220 20.87 -6.68 -4.21
N GLY A 221 20.67 -6.26 -5.46
CA GLY A 221 20.63 -4.84 -5.81
C GLY A 221 22.00 -4.14 -5.79
N CYS A 222 23.11 -4.88 -5.83
CA CYS A 222 24.43 -4.32 -6.14
C CYS A 222 24.51 -3.96 -7.63
N THR A 223 23.82 -2.88 -8.02
CA THR A 223 23.52 -2.57 -9.42
C THR A 223 24.74 -2.26 -10.28
N LEU A 224 25.88 -1.90 -9.69
CA LEU A 224 27.14 -1.66 -10.42
C LEU A 224 28.13 -2.82 -10.35
N LEU A 225 27.80 -3.95 -9.69
CA LEU A 225 28.72 -5.09 -9.58
C LEU A 225 28.91 -5.72 -10.97
N GLU A 226 30.14 -5.76 -11.47
CA GLU A 226 30.44 -6.21 -12.84
C GLU A 226 30.94 -7.65 -12.91
N THR A 227 31.82 -8.03 -11.99
CA THR A 227 32.45 -9.37 -11.98
C THR A 227 32.64 -9.89 -10.57
N LEU A 228 32.56 -11.21 -10.42
CA LEU A 228 32.83 -11.90 -9.18
C LEU A 228 33.53 -13.23 -9.44
N THR A 229 34.42 -13.64 -8.54
CA THR A 229 35.00 -14.98 -8.51
C THR A 229 34.50 -15.72 -7.27
N LEU A 230 33.83 -16.86 -7.47
CA LEU A 230 33.40 -17.77 -6.43
C LEU A 230 34.55 -18.73 -6.06
N PRO A 231 34.89 -18.87 -4.77
CA PRO A 231 36.03 -19.69 -4.35
C PRO A 231 35.75 -21.19 -4.48
N SER A 232 36.82 -21.99 -4.55
CA SER A 232 36.73 -23.45 -4.72
C SER A 232 36.11 -24.15 -3.51
N GLY A 233 36.26 -23.58 -2.31
CA GLY A 233 35.64 -24.08 -1.08
C GLY A 233 34.16 -23.74 -0.91
N LEU A 234 33.58 -22.89 -1.77
CA LEU A 234 32.19 -22.45 -1.64
C LEU A 234 31.23 -23.64 -1.79
N SER A 235 30.50 -23.94 -0.73
CA SER A 235 29.58 -25.08 -0.69
C SER A 235 28.11 -24.66 -0.68
N SER A 236 27.81 -23.43 -0.26
CA SER A 236 26.46 -22.89 -0.14
C SER A 236 26.35 -21.51 -0.80
N LEU A 237 25.45 -21.40 -1.78
CA LEU A 237 25.06 -20.16 -2.44
C LEU A 237 23.53 -20.07 -2.34
N ALA A 238 23.05 -19.20 -1.45
CA ALA A 238 21.62 -19.08 -1.19
C ALA A 238 20.88 -18.36 -2.33
N THR A 239 19.55 -18.54 -2.34
CA THR A 239 18.62 -17.90 -3.26
C THR A 239 18.83 -16.39 -3.35
N ALA A 240 18.59 -15.81 -4.53
CA ALA A 240 18.61 -14.36 -4.77
C ALA A 240 19.89 -13.62 -4.37
N ALA A 241 21.01 -14.31 -4.09
CA ALA A 241 22.26 -13.69 -3.64
C ALA A 241 22.71 -12.55 -4.58
N PHE A 242 22.46 -12.67 -5.89
CA PHE A 242 22.80 -11.67 -6.91
C PHE A 242 21.57 -11.14 -7.67
N ALA A 243 20.35 -11.26 -7.11
CA ALA A 243 19.16 -10.71 -7.74
C ALA A 243 19.27 -9.18 -7.86
N GLY A 244 18.80 -8.57 -8.94
CA GLY A 244 18.92 -7.12 -9.09
C GLY A 244 20.34 -6.62 -9.38
N CYS A 245 21.23 -7.45 -9.92
CA CYS A 245 22.57 -7.08 -10.38
C CYS A 245 22.65 -7.02 -11.92
N PRO A 246 21.99 -6.04 -12.58
CA PRO A 246 21.86 -5.99 -14.04
C PRO A 246 23.17 -5.78 -14.79
N ASN A 247 24.23 -5.30 -14.12
CA ASN A 247 25.55 -5.09 -14.71
C ASN A 247 26.53 -6.25 -14.44
N LEU A 248 26.11 -7.30 -13.75
CA LEU A 248 26.98 -8.45 -13.45
C LEU A 248 27.22 -9.24 -14.73
N GLN A 249 28.36 -9.00 -15.36
CA GLN A 249 28.75 -9.55 -16.65
C GLN A 249 29.29 -10.98 -16.55
N SER A 250 29.88 -11.34 -15.41
CA SER A 250 30.53 -12.64 -15.22
C SER A 250 30.57 -13.07 -13.76
N ILE A 251 30.28 -14.35 -13.54
CA ILE A 251 30.58 -15.07 -12.31
C ILE A 251 31.56 -16.19 -12.68
N VAL A 252 32.80 -16.05 -12.23
CA VAL A 252 33.86 -17.05 -12.43
C VAL A 252 33.84 -18.02 -11.27
N LEU A 253 33.97 -19.31 -11.55
CA LEU A 253 34.10 -20.35 -10.53
C LEU A 253 35.55 -20.82 -10.47
N GLU A 254 36.18 -20.73 -9.29
CA GLU A 254 37.55 -21.24 -9.11
C GLU A 254 37.63 -22.76 -9.36
N PRO A 255 38.70 -23.26 -10.01
CA PRO A 255 38.88 -24.68 -10.26
C PRO A 255 38.82 -25.51 -8.97
N GLY A 256 38.16 -26.66 -9.05
CA GLY A 256 38.08 -27.61 -7.94
C GLY A 256 36.87 -27.45 -7.03
N ASN A 257 35.96 -26.51 -7.31
CA ASN A 257 34.67 -26.45 -6.62
C ASN A 257 33.87 -27.75 -6.86
N THR A 258 33.38 -28.38 -5.79
CA THR A 258 32.65 -29.65 -5.84
C THR A 258 31.13 -29.49 -5.72
N SER A 259 30.64 -28.32 -5.34
CA SER A 259 29.21 -28.05 -5.14
C SER A 259 28.55 -27.43 -6.36
N TYR A 260 29.31 -26.68 -7.15
CA TYR A 260 28.83 -25.94 -8.31
C TYR A 260 29.65 -26.24 -9.56
N THR A 261 29.08 -25.92 -10.70
CA THR A 261 29.77 -25.92 -11.99
C THR A 261 29.28 -24.73 -12.82
N SER A 262 30.04 -24.35 -13.83
CA SER A 262 29.69 -23.23 -14.72
C SER A 262 29.61 -23.74 -16.15
N VAL A 263 28.51 -23.41 -16.84
CA VAL A 263 28.32 -23.69 -18.26
C VAL A 263 27.87 -22.39 -18.92
N ASP A 264 28.60 -21.95 -19.93
CA ASP A 264 28.35 -20.70 -20.68
C ASP A 264 28.23 -19.45 -19.79
N GLY A 265 28.96 -19.41 -18.66
CA GLY A 265 28.95 -18.31 -17.70
C GLY A 265 27.80 -18.34 -16.68
N VAL A 266 26.92 -19.35 -16.76
CA VAL A 266 25.80 -19.57 -15.82
C VAL A 266 26.21 -20.63 -14.79
N ILE A 267 25.82 -20.44 -13.53
CA ILE A 267 26.16 -21.33 -12.43
C ILE A 267 25.05 -22.36 -12.21
N TYR A 268 25.47 -23.62 -12.08
CA TYR A 268 24.63 -24.78 -11.81
C TYR A 268 25.13 -25.51 -10.56
N THR A 269 24.29 -26.36 -9.98
CA THR A 269 24.77 -27.40 -9.06
C THR A 269 25.69 -28.37 -9.78
N ALA A 270 26.67 -28.95 -9.08
CA ALA A 270 27.66 -29.85 -9.68
C ALA A 270 27.06 -31.09 -10.37
N ASP A 271 25.86 -31.53 -9.96
CA ASP A 271 25.10 -32.60 -10.58
C ASP A 271 24.31 -32.17 -11.84
N MET A 272 24.41 -30.90 -12.24
CA MET A 272 23.68 -30.27 -13.35
C MET A 272 22.15 -30.34 -13.23
N LYS A 273 21.61 -30.50 -12.01
CA LYS A 273 20.15 -30.57 -11.79
C LYS A 273 19.50 -29.21 -11.63
N LYS A 274 20.19 -28.24 -11.06
CA LYS A 274 19.64 -26.91 -10.80
C LYS A 274 20.47 -25.83 -11.48
N LEU A 275 19.79 -24.95 -12.22
CA LEU A 275 20.33 -23.65 -12.60
C LEU A 275 20.20 -22.73 -11.39
N VAL A 276 21.33 -22.30 -10.85
CA VAL A 276 21.39 -21.56 -9.58
C VAL A 276 21.33 -20.06 -9.85
N VAL A 277 22.19 -19.54 -10.72
CA VAL A 277 22.22 -18.10 -11.05
C VAL A 277 22.84 -17.86 -12.42
N ALA A 278 22.21 -16.99 -13.19
CA ALA A 278 22.74 -16.36 -14.39
C ALA A 278 23.13 -14.90 -14.07
N PRO A 279 24.32 -14.43 -14.49
CA PRO A 279 24.71 -13.04 -14.28
C PRO A 279 23.81 -12.07 -15.07
N GLY A 280 23.28 -11.03 -14.43
CA GLY A 280 22.27 -10.14 -15.03
C GLY A 280 22.74 -9.34 -16.26
N GLY A 281 24.03 -9.05 -16.33
CA GLY A 281 24.70 -8.34 -17.43
C GLY A 281 25.45 -9.26 -18.39
N LEU A 282 25.26 -10.58 -18.32
CA LEU A 282 25.97 -11.53 -19.18
C LEU A 282 25.55 -11.36 -20.65
N ALA A 283 26.43 -10.76 -21.45
CA ALA A 283 26.15 -10.41 -22.85
C ALA A 283 25.83 -11.63 -23.75
N SER A 284 26.30 -12.83 -23.39
CA SER A 284 26.02 -14.06 -24.13
C SER A 284 24.62 -14.65 -23.89
N LEU A 285 23.82 -14.10 -22.97
CA LEU A 285 22.49 -14.62 -22.64
C LEU A 285 21.44 -14.47 -23.74
N GLY A 286 21.67 -13.65 -24.78
CA GLY A 286 20.76 -13.37 -25.89
C GLY A 286 19.62 -14.38 -26.11
N ASN A 287 19.90 -15.50 -26.79
CA ASN A 287 18.97 -16.63 -26.90
C ASN A 287 19.55 -17.87 -26.20
N PHE A 288 19.34 -17.96 -24.88
CA PHE A 288 19.96 -18.95 -24.03
C PHE A 288 19.29 -20.33 -24.15
N THR A 289 20.06 -21.41 -24.14
CA THR A 289 19.52 -22.77 -24.09
C THR A 289 19.92 -23.43 -22.78
N VAL A 290 18.92 -23.78 -21.96
CA VAL A 290 19.18 -24.49 -20.71
C VAL A 290 19.65 -25.92 -21.03
N PRO A 291 20.77 -26.40 -20.46
CA PRO A 291 21.29 -27.74 -20.73
C PRO A 291 20.30 -28.87 -20.43
N ALA A 292 20.34 -29.92 -21.24
CA ALA A 292 19.52 -31.11 -21.02
C ALA A 292 19.86 -31.78 -19.68
N GLY A 293 18.84 -32.25 -18.96
CA GLY A 293 19.01 -32.93 -17.68
C GLY A 293 18.88 -32.02 -16.45
N VAL A 294 18.90 -30.69 -16.65
CA VAL A 294 18.45 -29.69 -15.66
C VAL A 294 16.97 -29.91 -15.40
N THR A 295 16.59 -29.95 -14.11
CA THR A 295 15.22 -30.17 -13.65
C THR A 295 14.60 -28.93 -13.01
N THR A 296 15.44 -27.98 -12.58
CA THR A 296 15.03 -26.83 -11.78
C THR A 296 15.71 -25.56 -12.30
N ILE A 297 14.91 -24.54 -12.61
CA ILE A 297 15.36 -23.14 -12.72
C ILE A 297 15.00 -22.49 -11.39
N SER A 298 16.01 -22.11 -10.60
CA SER A 298 15.82 -21.68 -9.21
C SER A 298 15.21 -20.28 -9.12
N ASP A 299 14.69 -19.94 -7.94
CA ASP A 299 14.12 -18.61 -7.65
C ASP A 299 15.15 -17.51 -7.93
N HIS A 300 14.70 -16.41 -8.54
CA HIS A 300 15.54 -15.28 -8.95
C HIS A 300 16.74 -15.62 -9.87
N SER A 301 16.83 -16.83 -10.43
CA SER A 301 18.05 -17.28 -11.12
C SER A 301 18.40 -16.48 -12.38
N PHE A 302 17.42 -15.90 -13.08
CA PHE A 302 17.62 -14.93 -14.17
C PHE A 302 17.15 -13.51 -13.79
N SER A 303 16.93 -13.21 -12.51
CA SER A 303 16.43 -11.90 -12.10
C SER A 303 17.35 -10.78 -12.59
N SER A 304 16.77 -9.78 -13.27
CA SER A 304 17.48 -8.67 -13.91
C SER A 304 18.47 -9.06 -15.02
N CYS A 305 18.24 -10.18 -15.71
CA CYS A 305 18.98 -10.54 -16.93
C CYS A 305 18.59 -9.65 -18.12
N THR A 306 19.23 -8.49 -18.22
CA THR A 306 18.91 -7.42 -19.19
C THR A 306 19.21 -7.78 -20.64
N HIS A 307 20.06 -8.78 -20.88
CA HIS A 307 20.45 -9.23 -22.23
C HIS A 307 19.71 -10.49 -22.68
N LEU A 308 18.89 -11.10 -21.81
CA LEU A 308 18.12 -12.29 -22.16
C LEU A 308 16.93 -11.89 -23.05
N THR A 309 17.00 -12.22 -24.34
CA THR A 309 15.95 -11.94 -25.34
C THR A 309 15.04 -13.13 -25.62
N GLY A 310 15.55 -14.34 -25.40
CA GLY A 310 14.82 -15.60 -25.56
C GLY A 310 15.48 -16.71 -24.75
N ILE A 311 14.70 -17.71 -24.38
CA ILE A 311 15.19 -18.88 -23.66
C ILE A 311 14.53 -20.17 -24.16
N THR A 312 15.36 -21.19 -24.39
CA THR A 312 14.93 -22.55 -24.69
C THR A 312 15.06 -23.42 -23.44
N ILE A 313 13.93 -23.90 -22.92
CA ILE A 313 13.85 -24.72 -21.71
C ILE A 313 13.56 -26.17 -22.10
N PRO A 314 14.41 -27.15 -21.72
CA PRO A 314 14.20 -28.55 -22.07
C PRO A 314 13.06 -29.16 -21.26
N GLY A 315 12.41 -30.19 -21.82
CA GLY A 315 11.32 -30.93 -21.15
C GLY A 315 11.73 -31.70 -19.88
N SER A 316 13.00 -31.67 -19.48
CA SER A 316 13.44 -32.17 -18.18
C SER A 316 13.16 -31.18 -17.04
N VAL A 317 12.99 -29.89 -17.34
CA VAL A 317 12.70 -28.86 -16.33
C VAL A 317 11.25 -28.97 -15.89
N SER A 318 11.02 -29.31 -14.62
CA SER A 318 9.69 -29.42 -14.02
C SER A 318 9.37 -28.28 -13.06
N TYR A 319 10.34 -27.41 -12.76
CA TYR A 319 10.19 -26.33 -11.80
C TYR A 319 10.80 -25.03 -12.33
N LEU A 320 9.98 -23.97 -12.36
CA LEU A 320 10.37 -22.59 -12.59
C LEU A 320 10.14 -21.83 -11.28
N GLY A 321 11.21 -21.32 -10.69
CA GLY A 321 11.17 -20.66 -9.39
C GLY A 321 10.40 -19.34 -9.35
N GLU A 322 10.12 -18.88 -8.13
CA GLU A 322 9.58 -17.56 -7.86
C GLU A 322 10.54 -16.49 -8.40
N PHE A 323 10.00 -15.47 -9.07
CA PHE A 323 10.80 -14.38 -9.65
C PHE A 323 11.94 -14.86 -10.58
N ALA A 324 11.87 -16.07 -11.13
CA ALA A 324 12.98 -16.65 -11.90
C ALA A 324 13.44 -15.75 -13.05
N PHE A 325 12.51 -15.11 -13.77
CA PHE A 325 12.77 -14.17 -14.86
C PHE A 325 12.36 -12.72 -14.52
N ASP A 326 12.28 -12.40 -13.23
CA ASP A 326 11.90 -11.06 -12.76
C ASP A 326 12.81 -9.96 -13.36
N SER A 327 12.21 -8.89 -13.89
CA SER A 327 12.93 -7.79 -14.55
C SER A 327 13.84 -8.24 -15.71
N CYS A 328 13.52 -9.33 -16.41
CA CYS A 328 14.11 -9.66 -17.71
C CYS A 328 13.48 -8.79 -18.81
N ASP A 329 13.76 -7.48 -18.78
CA ASP A 329 13.09 -6.49 -19.63
C ASP A 329 13.18 -6.78 -21.13
N SER A 330 14.25 -7.44 -21.58
CA SER A 330 14.48 -7.78 -22.99
C SER A 330 13.83 -9.08 -23.43
N LEU A 331 13.28 -9.89 -22.52
CA LEU A 331 12.73 -11.21 -22.84
C LEU A 331 11.46 -11.07 -23.68
N ALA A 332 11.57 -11.35 -24.98
CA ALA A 332 10.48 -11.13 -25.93
C ALA A 332 9.58 -12.35 -26.12
N SER A 333 10.12 -13.55 -25.89
CA SER A 333 9.38 -14.81 -26.03
C SER A 333 9.96 -15.93 -25.18
N ILE A 334 9.08 -16.81 -24.70
CA ILE A 334 9.45 -18.02 -23.96
C ILE A 334 8.44 -19.13 -24.27
N THR A 335 8.94 -20.36 -24.40
CA THR A 335 8.10 -21.56 -24.43
C THR A 335 8.25 -22.32 -23.12
N ILE A 336 7.14 -22.46 -22.39
CA ILE A 336 7.09 -23.24 -21.15
C ILE A 336 6.96 -24.73 -21.51
N PRO A 337 7.84 -25.62 -21.02
CA PRO A 337 7.77 -27.04 -21.33
C PRO A 337 6.58 -27.71 -20.61
N SER A 338 6.03 -28.77 -21.20
CA SER A 338 4.88 -29.52 -20.67
C SER A 338 5.14 -30.29 -19.37
N SER A 339 6.38 -30.27 -18.88
CA SER A 339 6.81 -30.82 -17.59
C SER A 339 6.56 -29.86 -16.42
N VAL A 340 6.34 -28.57 -16.70
CA VAL A 340 6.02 -27.55 -15.69
C VAL A 340 4.51 -27.57 -15.45
N THR A 341 4.10 -27.58 -14.18
CA THR A 341 2.69 -27.61 -13.77
C THR A 341 2.20 -26.30 -13.17
N GLU A 342 3.11 -25.41 -12.77
CA GLU A 342 2.78 -24.18 -12.06
C GLU A 342 3.67 -23.04 -12.55
N ILE A 343 3.08 -21.84 -12.63
CA ILE A 343 3.83 -20.59 -12.80
C ILE A 343 3.73 -19.84 -11.49
N LEU A 344 4.86 -19.77 -10.79
CA LEU A 344 4.94 -19.21 -9.44
C LEU A 344 4.94 -17.68 -9.42
N THR A 345 4.80 -17.14 -8.22
CA THR A 345 4.72 -15.72 -7.93
C THR A 345 5.83 -14.94 -8.63
N GLY A 346 5.43 -13.95 -9.42
CA GLY A 346 6.34 -13.05 -10.12
C GLY A 346 7.33 -13.69 -11.10
N CYS A 347 7.14 -14.95 -11.51
CA CYS A 347 8.08 -15.67 -12.37
C CYS A 347 8.50 -14.87 -13.63
N PHE A 348 7.57 -14.11 -14.22
CA PHE A 348 7.80 -13.20 -15.35
C PHE A 348 7.48 -11.74 -15.02
N ARG A 349 7.54 -11.34 -13.74
CA ARG A 349 7.29 -9.94 -13.35
C ARG A 349 8.28 -9.02 -14.09
N ASP A 350 7.82 -7.85 -14.51
CA ASP A 350 8.63 -6.85 -15.23
C ASP A 350 9.31 -7.39 -16.51
N CYS A 351 8.81 -8.47 -17.13
CA CYS A 351 9.24 -8.89 -18.47
C CYS A 351 8.62 -7.95 -19.53
N SER A 352 9.08 -6.70 -19.57
CA SER A 352 8.43 -5.61 -20.30
C SER A 352 8.41 -5.76 -21.83
N SER A 353 9.28 -6.59 -22.42
CA SER A 353 9.26 -6.92 -23.86
C SER A 353 8.43 -8.16 -24.22
N LEU A 354 7.91 -8.91 -23.26
CA LEU A 354 7.16 -10.15 -23.54
C LEU A 354 5.83 -9.81 -24.21
N VAL A 355 5.65 -10.20 -25.48
CA VAL A 355 4.46 -9.81 -26.27
C VAL A 355 3.32 -10.82 -26.15
N ALA A 356 3.64 -12.11 -26.09
CA ALA A 356 2.67 -13.18 -25.97
C ALA A 356 3.27 -14.38 -25.25
N ILE A 357 2.43 -15.15 -24.57
CA ILE A 357 2.82 -16.41 -23.94
C ILE A 357 1.75 -17.48 -24.16
N SER A 358 2.18 -18.75 -24.26
CA SER A 358 1.29 -19.90 -24.38
C SER A 358 1.50 -20.84 -23.19
N LEU A 359 0.42 -21.15 -22.48
CA LEU A 359 0.41 -22.08 -21.34
C LEU A 359 0.22 -23.52 -21.84
N PRO A 360 1.12 -24.47 -21.54
CA PRO A 360 0.95 -25.87 -21.94
C PRO A 360 -0.22 -26.55 -21.20
N SER A 361 -0.62 -27.72 -21.67
CA SER A 361 -1.72 -28.50 -21.09
C SER A 361 -1.51 -28.90 -19.62
N SER A 362 -0.26 -28.90 -19.17
CA SER A 362 0.17 -29.28 -17.83
C SER A 362 -0.03 -28.20 -16.77
N ILE A 363 -0.18 -26.92 -17.15
CA ILE A 363 -0.31 -25.83 -16.19
C ILE A 363 -1.66 -25.93 -15.46
N SER A 364 -1.59 -26.14 -14.17
CA SER A 364 -2.72 -26.24 -13.25
C SER A 364 -2.79 -25.12 -12.21
N SER A 365 -1.74 -24.29 -12.10
CA SER A 365 -1.72 -23.13 -11.21
C SER A 365 -0.99 -21.96 -11.86
N LEU A 366 -1.53 -20.76 -11.65
CA LEU A 366 -0.93 -19.47 -11.99
C LEU A 366 -1.02 -18.60 -10.74
N GLU A 367 0.11 -18.35 -10.11
CA GLU A 367 0.17 -17.56 -8.87
C GLU A 367 0.07 -16.05 -9.11
N PRO A 368 -0.29 -15.27 -8.07
CA PRO A 368 -0.32 -13.82 -8.14
C PRO A 368 0.96 -13.21 -8.72
N SER A 369 0.78 -12.10 -9.42
CA SER A 369 1.88 -11.33 -10.01
C SER A 369 2.78 -12.01 -11.03
N ALA A 370 2.50 -13.24 -11.46
CA ALA A 370 3.30 -13.98 -12.45
C ALA A 370 3.64 -13.17 -13.71
N PHE A 371 2.73 -12.28 -14.15
CA PHE A 371 2.91 -11.38 -15.30
C PHE A 371 2.70 -9.89 -14.92
N THR A 372 2.92 -9.50 -13.67
CA THR A 372 2.77 -8.09 -13.26
C THR A 372 3.77 -7.22 -14.00
N ASN A 373 3.31 -6.06 -14.46
CA ASN A 373 4.09 -5.09 -15.23
C ASN A 373 4.75 -5.63 -16.52
N CYS A 374 4.22 -6.73 -17.09
CA CYS A 374 4.53 -7.14 -18.47
C CYS A 374 3.84 -6.20 -19.47
N SER A 375 4.33 -4.96 -19.57
CA SER A 375 3.65 -3.84 -20.24
C SER A 375 3.49 -3.97 -21.76
N SER A 376 4.13 -4.96 -22.39
CA SER A 376 3.95 -5.33 -23.80
C SER A 376 3.12 -6.60 -24.02
N LEU A 377 2.69 -7.29 -22.96
CA LEU A 377 1.97 -8.56 -23.09
C LEU A 377 0.56 -8.31 -23.62
N LEU A 378 0.30 -8.76 -24.84
CA LEU A 378 -0.97 -8.58 -25.55
C LEU A 378 -1.87 -9.83 -25.51
N SER A 379 -1.30 -11.00 -25.23
CA SER A 379 -2.03 -12.27 -25.32
C SER A 379 -1.44 -13.36 -24.43
N ILE A 380 -2.31 -14.03 -23.69
CA ILE A 380 -2.04 -15.27 -22.96
C ILE A 380 -2.90 -16.37 -23.59
N GLN A 381 -2.26 -17.30 -24.30
CA GLN A 381 -2.89 -18.44 -24.95
C GLN A 381 -2.80 -19.68 -24.06
N THR A 382 -3.67 -20.65 -24.30
CA THR A 382 -3.67 -21.94 -23.59
C THR A 382 -3.72 -23.09 -24.59
N ASP A 383 -2.99 -24.16 -24.31
CA ASP A 383 -3.19 -25.43 -25.00
C ASP A 383 -4.67 -25.88 -24.89
N PRO A 384 -5.34 -26.26 -25.98
CA PRO A 384 -6.73 -26.74 -25.94
C PRO A 384 -6.96 -27.93 -24.98
N ALA A 385 -5.93 -28.74 -24.75
CA ALA A 385 -5.96 -29.87 -23.81
C ALA A 385 -5.73 -29.47 -22.35
N ASN A 386 -5.48 -28.19 -22.04
CA ASN A 386 -5.41 -27.71 -20.66
C ASN A 386 -6.77 -27.88 -19.98
N ASN A 387 -6.80 -28.50 -18.80
CA ASN A 387 -8.04 -28.80 -18.07
C ASN A 387 -8.39 -27.77 -16.99
N THR A 388 -7.50 -26.81 -16.72
CA THR A 388 -7.67 -25.80 -15.66
C THR A 388 -8.06 -24.44 -16.23
N TYR A 389 -7.48 -24.07 -17.38
CA TYR A 389 -7.65 -22.77 -17.98
C TYR A 389 -8.11 -22.86 -19.44
N THR A 390 -8.67 -21.76 -19.92
CA THR A 390 -8.96 -21.54 -21.33
C THR A 390 -8.63 -20.10 -21.70
N SER A 391 -8.18 -19.87 -22.93
CA SER A 391 -7.97 -18.53 -23.48
C SER A 391 -9.14 -18.14 -24.38
N VAL A 392 -9.66 -16.92 -24.18
CA VAL A 392 -10.66 -16.31 -25.06
C VAL A 392 -10.11 -14.96 -25.50
N ASP A 393 -9.90 -14.79 -26.81
CA ASP A 393 -9.29 -13.58 -27.37
C ASP A 393 -7.95 -13.18 -26.69
N GLY A 394 -7.13 -14.17 -26.31
CA GLY A 394 -5.85 -13.92 -25.65
C GLY A 394 -5.97 -13.47 -24.18
N VAL A 395 -7.16 -13.50 -23.58
CA VAL A 395 -7.37 -13.30 -22.14
C VAL A 395 -7.56 -14.66 -21.47
N LEU A 396 -6.97 -14.85 -20.30
CA LEU A 396 -6.99 -16.12 -19.58
C LEU A 396 -8.20 -16.22 -18.64
N PHE A 397 -8.91 -17.34 -18.71
CA PHE A 397 -10.07 -17.67 -17.87
C PHE A 397 -9.90 -19.05 -17.22
N SER A 398 -10.73 -19.33 -16.21
CA SER A 398 -10.98 -20.69 -15.73
C SER A 398 -11.50 -21.57 -16.87
N LYS A 399 -11.34 -22.90 -16.79
CA LYS A 399 -11.71 -23.82 -17.89
C LYS A 399 -13.16 -23.68 -18.35
N ASP A 400 -14.07 -23.43 -17.42
CA ASP A 400 -15.50 -23.20 -17.64
C ASP A 400 -15.84 -21.76 -18.06
N ALA A 401 -14.83 -20.90 -18.18
CA ALA A 401 -14.91 -19.47 -18.50
C ALA A 401 -15.77 -18.63 -17.53
N THR A 402 -16.00 -19.10 -16.31
CA THR A 402 -16.78 -18.36 -15.29
C THR A 402 -15.94 -17.34 -14.53
N THR A 403 -14.62 -17.45 -14.53
CA THR A 403 -13.71 -16.52 -13.86
C THR A 403 -12.67 -15.99 -14.82
N LEU A 404 -12.53 -14.67 -14.92
CA LEU A 404 -11.40 -14.04 -15.61
C LEU A 404 -10.17 -14.14 -14.71
N VAL A 405 -9.18 -14.94 -15.11
CA VAL A 405 -8.01 -15.26 -14.29
C VAL A 405 -6.90 -14.25 -14.52
N ARG A 406 -6.60 -13.90 -15.77
CA ARG A 406 -5.55 -12.92 -16.09
C ARG A 406 -5.80 -12.20 -17.40
N TYR A 407 -5.82 -10.87 -17.31
CA TYR A 407 -5.78 -9.96 -18.43
C TYR A 407 -4.31 -9.63 -18.80
N PRO A 408 -3.96 -9.62 -20.11
CA PRO A 408 -2.65 -9.19 -20.57
C PRO A 408 -2.42 -7.69 -20.31
N PRO A 409 -1.46 -7.28 -19.44
CA PRO A 409 -1.32 -5.87 -19.01
C PRO A 409 -0.98 -4.88 -20.14
N GLY A 410 -0.45 -5.36 -21.26
CA GLY A 410 -0.09 -4.53 -22.41
C GLY A 410 -1.26 -4.20 -23.33
N ARG A 411 -2.44 -4.81 -23.17
CA ARG A 411 -3.62 -4.54 -24.01
C ARG A 411 -4.19 -3.14 -23.75
N PRO A 412 -4.28 -2.27 -24.77
CA PRO A 412 -4.80 -0.91 -24.59
C PRO A 412 -6.31 -0.80 -24.77
N GLY A 413 -6.87 0.28 -24.25
CA GLY A 413 -8.21 0.77 -24.60
C GLY A 413 -9.33 0.10 -23.82
N HIS A 414 -10.45 -0.15 -24.51
CA HIS A 414 -11.67 -0.71 -23.93
C HIS A 414 -11.68 -2.23 -23.97
N TYR A 415 -12.18 -2.87 -22.91
CA TYR A 415 -12.39 -4.32 -22.88
C TYR A 415 -13.84 -4.71 -22.56
N ASN A 416 -14.40 -5.61 -23.37
CA ASN A 416 -15.71 -6.22 -23.13
C ASN A 416 -15.52 -7.59 -22.49
N VAL A 417 -15.91 -7.73 -21.22
CA VAL A 417 -15.86 -9.02 -20.52
C VAL A 417 -16.93 -9.95 -21.11
N PRO A 418 -16.59 -11.19 -21.53
CA PRO A 418 -17.54 -12.09 -22.19
C PRO A 418 -18.77 -12.43 -21.33
N PRO A 419 -19.94 -12.68 -21.96
CA PRO A 419 -21.10 -13.23 -21.26
C PRO A 419 -20.78 -14.56 -20.59
N GLY A 420 -21.34 -14.80 -19.40
CA GLY A 420 -21.12 -16.03 -18.61
C GLY A 420 -20.00 -15.93 -17.58
N VAL A 421 -19.16 -14.89 -17.65
CA VAL A 421 -18.21 -14.58 -16.58
C VAL A 421 -18.97 -14.11 -15.34
N LEU A 422 -18.73 -14.80 -14.21
CA LEU A 422 -19.31 -14.54 -12.90
C LEU A 422 -18.36 -13.78 -11.99
N TYR A 423 -17.04 -13.96 -12.16
CA TYR A 423 -16.04 -13.34 -11.30
C TYR A 423 -14.90 -12.69 -12.09
N ILE A 424 -14.52 -11.48 -11.66
CA ILE A 424 -13.22 -10.91 -12.00
C ILE A 424 -12.22 -11.39 -10.95
N GLY A 425 -11.28 -12.24 -11.36
CA GLY A 425 -10.34 -12.92 -10.47
C GLY A 425 -9.38 -11.96 -9.77
N SER A 426 -8.76 -12.45 -8.70
CA SER A 426 -7.77 -11.68 -7.95
C SER A 426 -6.58 -11.30 -8.81
N ASP A 427 -6.13 -10.05 -8.68
CA ASP A 427 -5.02 -9.46 -9.46
C ASP A 427 -5.16 -9.63 -10.98
N SER A 428 -6.36 -9.88 -11.50
CA SER A 428 -6.55 -10.29 -12.89
C SER A 428 -6.21 -9.18 -13.89
N PHE A 429 -6.46 -7.92 -13.55
CA PHE A 429 -6.08 -6.74 -14.33
C PHE A 429 -4.94 -5.92 -13.70
N VAL A 430 -4.28 -6.41 -12.64
CA VAL A 430 -3.22 -5.65 -11.94
C VAL A 430 -2.19 -5.09 -12.95
N THR A 431 -1.79 -3.82 -12.79
CA THR A 431 -0.85 -3.12 -13.70
C THR A 431 -1.28 -3.03 -15.17
N SER A 432 -2.58 -3.13 -15.47
CA SER A 432 -3.10 -2.90 -16.84
C SER A 432 -3.18 -1.40 -17.14
N HIS A 433 -2.04 -0.71 -17.11
CA HIS A 433 -1.93 0.75 -17.23
C HIS A 433 -2.56 1.33 -18.50
N LYS A 434 -2.67 0.51 -19.56
CA LYS A 434 -3.20 0.92 -20.87
C LYS A 434 -4.72 0.69 -21.02
N LEU A 435 -5.36 -0.01 -20.06
CA LEU A 435 -6.80 -0.19 -20.04
C LEU A 435 -7.47 1.13 -19.66
N THR A 436 -8.38 1.63 -20.50
CA THR A 436 -9.06 2.91 -20.27
C THR A 436 -10.49 2.76 -19.80
N SER A 437 -11.16 1.67 -20.18
CA SER A 437 -12.54 1.38 -19.79
C SER A 437 -12.85 -0.10 -19.90
N ILE A 438 -13.89 -0.55 -19.21
CA ILE A 438 -14.33 -1.94 -19.17
C ILE A 438 -15.86 -2.03 -19.17
N ALA A 439 -16.40 -3.00 -19.89
CA ALA A 439 -17.81 -3.37 -19.85
C ALA A 439 -17.97 -4.75 -19.19
N PHE A 440 -18.81 -4.83 -18.18
CA PHE A 440 -19.09 -6.06 -17.43
C PHE A 440 -20.38 -6.74 -17.92
N PRO A 441 -20.46 -8.08 -17.92
CA PRO A 441 -21.69 -8.78 -18.24
C PRO A 441 -22.69 -8.67 -17.09
N GLY A 442 -23.99 -8.60 -17.41
CA GLY A 442 -25.06 -8.53 -16.40
C GLY A 442 -25.16 -9.74 -15.45
N GLY A 443 -24.43 -10.83 -15.71
CA GLY A 443 -24.34 -12.00 -14.81
C GLY A 443 -23.19 -11.95 -13.81
N LEU A 444 -22.41 -10.86 -13.77
CA LEU A 444 -21.27 -10.73 -12.86
C LEU A 444 -21.72 -10.72 -11.40
N GLN A 445 -21.06 -11.52 -10.56
CA GLN A 445 -21.36 -11.69 -9.15
C GLN A 445 -20.32 -11.07 -8.22
N GLY A 446 -19.06 -10.94 -8.66
CA GLY A 446 -18.01 -10.40 -7.79
C GLY A 446 -16.78 -9.90 -8.52
N VAL A 447 -16.14 -8.90 -7.90
CA VAL A 447 -14.81 -8.39 -8.23
C VAL A 447 -13.90 -8.70 -7.06
N LEU A 448 -12.88 -9.54 -7.26
CA LEU A 448 -12.08 -10.09 -6.15
C LEU A 448 -10.88 -9.19 -5.77
N TYR A 449 -10.09 -9.64 -4.80
CA TYR A 449 -8.92 -8.94 -4.25
C TYR A 449 -8.00 -8.38 -5.34
N GLY A 450 -7.67 -7.08 -5.27
CA GLY A 450 -6.67 -6.47 -6.15
C GLY A 450 -6.99 -6.51 -7.66
N ALA A 451 -8.23 -6.86 -8.05
CA ALA A 451 -8.60 -7.15 -9.44
C ALA A 451 -8.12 -6.09 -10.44
N PHE A 452 -8.28 -4.80 -10.14
CA PHE A 452 -7.86 -3.66 -10.95
C PHE A 452 -6.80 -2.80 -10.25
N GLN A 453 -6.06 -3.34 -9.26
CA GLN A 453 -5.03 -2.57 -8.58
C GLN A 453 -4.00 -2.03 -9.59
N LEU A 454 -3.59 -0.76 -9.46
CA LEU A 454 -2.66 -0.10 -10.39
C LEU A 454 -3.15 -0.07 -11.86
N CYS A 455 -4.47 -0.10 -12.11
CA CYS A 455 -5.04 0.21 -13.42
C CYS A 455 -5.08 1.73 -13.64
N GLU A 456 -3.91 2.34 -13.80
CA GLU A 456 -3.75 3.80 -13.81
C GLU A 456 -4.49 4.51 -14.95
N GLY A 457 -4.77 3.81 -16.07
CA GLY A 457 -5.48 4.35 -17.23
C GLY A 457 -7.00 4.35 -17.12
N LEU A 458 -7.58 3.64 -16.15
CA LEU A 458 -9.02 3.39 -16.03
C LEU A 458 -9.75 4.65 -15.54
N THR A 459 -10.76 5.11 -16.29
CA THR A 459 -11.42 6.41 -15.99
C THR A 459 -12.76 6.30 -15.28
N SER A 460 -13.53 5.23 -15.52
CA SER A 460 -14.81 5.01 -14.86
C SER A 460 -15.11 3.53 -14.66
N ILE A 461 -15.95 3.23 -13.67
CA ILE A 461 -16.45 1.89 -13.39
C ILE A 461 -17.95 1.93 -13.14
N GLU A 462 -18.68 1.05 -13.83
CA GLU A 462 -20.10 0.81 -13.64
C GLU A 462 -20.32 -0.69 -13.42
N LEU A 463 -20.60 -1.09 -12.18
CA LEU A 463 -20.82 -2.49 -11.85
C LEU A 463 -22.30 -2.88 -12.10
N PRO A 464 -22.56 -4.03 -12.73
CA PRO A 464 -23.93 -4.43 -13.09
C PRO A 464 -24.71 -4.99 -11.90
N GLU A 465 -26.04 -4.86 -11.98
CA GLU A 465 -26.99 -5.50 -11.07
C GLU A 465 -26.70 -7.01 -10.96
N GLY A 466 -26.33 -7.48 -9.76
CA GLY A 466 -25.91 -8.86 -9.52
C GLY A 466 -24.58 -8.98 -8.77
N VAL A 467 -23.73 -7.95 -8.82
CA VAL A 467 -22.48 -7.93 -8.05
C VAL A 467 -22.80 -7.83 -6.56
N GLN A 468 -22.30 -8.78 -5.77
CA GLN A 468 -22.49 -8.86 -4.32
C GLN A 468 -21.24 -8.43 -3.54
N THR A 469 -20.05 -8.65 -4.14
CA THR A 469 -18.77 -8.45 -3.46
C THR A 469 -17.80 -7.67 -4.33
N VAL A 470 -17.21 -6.64 -3.73
CA VAL A 470 -16.04 -5.92 -4.23
C VAL A 470 -14.91 -6.08 -3.22
N GLY A 471 -13.86 -6.82 -3.60
CA GLY A 471 -12.79 -7.26 -2.73
C GLY A 471 -11.83 -6.13 -2.29
N ALA A 472 -10.98 -6.45 -1.32
CA ALA A 472 -9.96 -5.52 -0.85
C ALA A 472 -9.01 -5.10 -1.98
N TYR A 473 -8.61 -3.83 -1.99
CA TYR A 473 -7.75 -3.22 -3.01
C TYR A 473 -8.27 -3.34 -4.46
N ALA A 474 -9.53 -3.73 -4.68
CA ALA A 474 -10.03 -4.07 -6.02
C ALA A 474 -9.82 -2.97 -7.06
N PHE A 475 -9.87 -1.69 -6.67
CA PHE A 475 -9.62 -0.54 -7.54
C PHE A 475 -8.54 0.40 -6.96
N SER A 476 -7.68 -0.09 -6.06
CA SER A 476 -6.65 0.73 -5.43
C SER A 476 -5.63 1.23 -6.48
N LYS A 477 -5.20 2.48 -6.34
CA LYS A 477 -4.23 3.16 -7.23
C LYS A 477 -4.70 3.25 -8.69
N CYS A 478 -6.01 3.34 -8.93
CA CYS A 478 -6.55 3.75 -10.23
C CYS A 478 -6.52 5.28 -10.33
N PHE A 479 -5.34 5.85 -10.60
CA PHE A 479 -5.11 7.30 -10.47
C PHE A 479 -6.02 8.18 -11.33
N LEU A 480 -6.48 7.71 -12.49
CA LEU A 480 -7.37 8.45 -13.40
C LEU A 480 -8.87 8.12 -13.22
N LEU A 481 -9.24 7.28 -12.25
CA LEU A 481 -10.63 6.91 -12.00
C LEU A 481 -11.39 8.11 -11.44
N THR A 482 -12.37 8.64 -12.17
CA THR A 482 -13.16 9.82 -11.77
C THR A 482 -14.53 9.47 -11.21
N THR A 483 -15.14 8.40 -11.71
CA THR A 483 -16.53 8.02 -11.38
C THR A 483 -16.67 6.53 -11.15
N VAL A 484 -17.36 6.17 -10.06
CA VAL A 484 -17.67 4.77 -9.70
C VAL A 484 -19.15 4.61 -9.39
N TYR A 485 -19.77 3.59 -9.98
CA TYR A 485 -21.14 3.17 -9.67
C TYR A 485 -21.17 1.74 -9.10
N LEU A 486 -21.62 1.61 -7.85
CA LEU A 486 -21.88 0.32 -7.18
C LEU A 486 -23.40 0.08 -7.12
N PRO A 487 -23.90 -1.07 -7.61
CA PRO A 487 -25.31 -1.39 -7.54
C PRO A 487 -25.73 -1.75 -6.11
N ASP A 488 -27.02 -1.64 -5.82
CA ASP A 488 -27.59 -1.91 -4.49
C ASP A 488 -27.44 -3.38 -4.05
N THR A 489 -27.12 -4.27 -4.99
CA THR A 489 -26.79 -5.67 -4.69
C THR A 489 -25.46 -5.86 -3.97
N VAL A 490 -24.56 -4.87 -3.98
CA VAL A 490 -23.26 -4.96 -3.30
C VAL A 490 -23.44 -4.87 -1.78
N THR A 491 -23.22 -5.98 -1.09
CA THR A 491 -23.28 -6.04 0.38
C THR A 491 -21.90 -6.05 1.03
N THR A 492 -20.84 -6.28 0.24
CA THR A 492 -19.48 -6.40 0.75
C THR A 492 -18.53 -5.53 -0.06
N LEU A 493 -17.95 -4.52 0.61
CA LEU A 493 -16.89 -3.66 0.10
C LEU A 493 -15.64 -3.91 0.95
N GLY A 494 -14.49 -4.17 0.33
CA GLY A 494 -13.27 -4.59 1.03
C GLY A 494 -12.38 -3.45 1.53
N TYR A 495 -11.39 -3.82 2.35
CA TYR A 495 -10.31 -2.94 2.80
C TYR A 495 -9.65 -2.19 1.62
N ALA A 496 -9.41 -0.88 1.77
CA ALA A 496 -8.69 -0.05 0.80
C ALA A 496 -9.20 -0.14 -0.66
N THR A 497 -10.50 -0.40 -0.88
CA THR A 497 -11.03 -0.69 -2.22
C THR A 497 -10.69 0.38 -3.25
N PHE A 498 -10.77 1.67 -2.90
CA PHE A 498 -10.47 2.82 -3.76
C PHE A 498 -9.30 3.66 -3.21
N GLN A 499 -8.43 3.07 -2.39
CA GLN A 499 -7.25 3.78 -1.86
C GLN A 499 -6.39 4.33 -3.00
N ASP A 500 -5.90 5.56 -2.86
CA ASP A 500 -5.07 6.26 -3.84
C ASP A 500 -5.74 6.50 -5.21
N CYS A 501 -7.08 6.53 -5.29
CA CYS A 501 -7.78 7.01 -6.48
C CYS A 501 -7.82 8.54 -6.51
N TRP A 502 -6.68 9.17 -6.83
CA TRP A 502 -6.49 10.62 -6.67
C TRP A 502 -7.50 11.47 -7.45
N SER A 503 -7.91 11.02 -8.64
CA SER A 503 -8.86 11.75 -9.51
C SER A 503 -10.33 11.45 -9.20
N LEU A 504 -10.65 10.64 -8.20
CA LEU A 504 -12.02 10.22 -7.91
C LEU A 504 -12.85 11.41 -7.44
N GLU A 505 -13.87 11.77 -8.20
CA GLU A 505 -14.76 12.91 -7.94
C GLU A 505 -16.11 12.46 -7.39
N THR A 506 -16.68 11.41 -7.98
CA THR A 506 -18.03 10.91 -7.68
C THR A 506 -18.03 9.41 -7.44
N VAL A 507 -18.72 9.00 -6.36
CA VAL A 507 -18.89 7.59 -6.00
C VAL A 507 -20.35 7.36 -5.61
N HIS A 508 -21.01 6.45 -6.32
CA HIS A 508 -22.30 5.92 -5.92
C HIS A 508 -22.06 4.66 -5.10
N LEU A 509 -22.24 4.79 -3.79
CA LEU A 509 -22.18 3.67 -2.86
C LEU A 509 -23.50 2.89 -2.88
N SER A 510 -23.40 1.59 -2.61
CA SER A 510 -24.54 0.69 -2.54
C SER A 510 -25.34 0.88 -1.26
N GLU A 511 -26.68 0.82 -1.30
CA GLU A 511 -27.48 0.78 -0.06
C GLU A 511 -27.39 -0.55 0.70
N GLY A 512 -26.77 -1.57 0.08
CA GLY A 512 -26.60 -2.89 0.70
C GLY A 512 -25.45 -2.99 1.70
N ILE A 513 -24.53 -2.01 1.75
CA ILE A 513 -23.37 -2.06 2.66
C ILE A 513 -23.71 -1.58 4.08
N THR A 514 -23.17 -2.27 5.08
CA THR A 514 -23.31 -1.91 6.50
C THR A 514 -22.07 -1.21 7.07
N ALA A 515 -20.97 -1.17 6.33
CA ALA A 515 -19.74 -0.52 6.77
C ALA A 515 -18.90 -0.03 5.59
N ILE A 516 -18.26 1.13 5.78
CA ILE A 516 -17.15 1.57 4.93
C ILE A 516 -15.87 1.12 5.61
N GLN A 517 -15.11 0.24 4.95
CA GLN A 517 -13.94 -0.40 5.56
C GLN A 517 -12.74 0.56 5.70
N ASP A 518 -11.74 0.11 6.46
CA ASP A 518 -10.47 0.82 6.61
C ASP A 518 -9.87 1.22 5.26
N ARG A 519 -9.37 2.46 5.20
CA ARG A 519 -8.69 3.06 4.05
C ARG A 519 -9.47 3.07 2.74
N THR A 520 -10.78 2.80 2.74
CA THR A 520 -11.58 2.61 1.50
C THR A 520 -11.36 3.73 0.48
N PHE A 521 -11.33 4.98 0.92
CA PHE A 521 -11.10 6.19 0.10
C PHE A 521 -9.85 6.96 0.56
N GLU A 522 -8.91 6.33 1.27
CA GLU A 522 -7.68 7.02 1.69
C GLU A 522 -6.97 7.59 0.46
N TRP A 523 -6.54 8.85 0.53
CA TRP A 523 -5.92 9.62 -0.55
C TRP A 523 -6.80 9.87 -1.80
N CYS A 524 -8.13 9.80 -1.71
CA CYS A 524 -9.02 10.27 -2.79
C CYS A 524 -9.08 11.81 -2.83
N GLN A 525 -8.02 12.45 -3.32
CA GLN A 525 -7.80 13.89 -3.19
C GLN A 525 -8.86 14.77 -3.86
N ASN A 526 -9.48 14.31 -4.95
CA ASN A 526 -10.51 15.04 -5.69
C ASN A 526 -11.94 14.74 -5.23
N LEU A 527 -12.14 13.86 -4.23
CA LEU A 527 -13.47 13.49 -3.78
C LEU A 527 -14.10 14.69 -3.07
N GLN A 528 -15.09 15.32 -3.71
CA GLN A 528 -15.69 16.57 -3.19
C GLN A 528 -16.90 16.30 -2.30
N HIS A 529 -17.66 15.28 -2.65
CA HIS A 529 -18.93 14.92 -2.04
C HIS A 529 -19.04 13.40 -1.94
N ILE A 530 -19.55 12.93 -0.81
CA ILE A 530 -19.94 11.54 -0.67
C ILE A 530 -21.23 11.44 0.13
N VAL A 531 -22.14 10.60 -0.35
CA VAL A 531 -23.36 10.22 0.35
C VAL A 531 -23.10 8.89 1.03
N ILE A 532 -23.16 8.88 2.36
CA ILE A 532 -23.03 7.65 3.15
C ILE A 532 -24.40 6.94 3.16
N PRO A 533 -24.50 5.69 2.67
CA PRO A 533 -25.78 4.96 2.61
C PRO A 533 -26.44 4.78 3.97
N GLY A 534 -27.78 4.76 3.98
CA GLY A 534 -28.57 4.78 5.22
C GLY A 534 -28.46 3.52 6.09
N GLY A 535 -27.88 2.44 5.55
CA GLY A 535 -27.59 1.20 6.27
C GLY A 535 -26.19 1.13 6.89
N VAL A 536 -25.31 2.13 6.65
CA VAL A 536 -23.93 2.10 7.15
C VAL A 536 -23.91 2.37 8.66
N GLU A 537 -23.35 1.42 9.42
CA GLU A 537 -23.20 1.46 10.87
C GLU A 537 -21.80 1.91 11.30
N THR A 538 -20.78 1.53 10.53
CA THR A 538 -19.36 1.76 10.86
C THR A 538 -18.58 2.43 9.73
N LEU A 539 -17.80 3.45 10.10
CA LEU A 539 -16.74 4.03 9.27
C LEU A 539 -15.37 3.62 9.81
N GLY A 540 -14.65 2.83 9.02
CA GLY A 540 -13.37 2.22 9.40
C GLY A 540 -12.20 3.20 9.48
N SER A 541 -11.11 2.71 10.06
CA SER A 541 -9.92 3.50 10.31
C SER A 541 -9.33 4.04 9.01
N TYR A 542 -9.00 5.33 8.99
CA TYR A 542 -8.47 6.03 7.81
C TYR A 542 -9.38 6.03 6.56
N ALA A 543 -10.66 5.67 6.67
CA ALA A 543 -11.53 5.43 5.50
C ALA A 543 -11.59 6.60 4.50
N PHE A 544 -11.51 7.85 4.97
CA PHE A 544 -11.49 9.07 4.16
C PHE A 544 -10.22 9.90 4.36
N LYS A 545 -9.17 9.31 4.95
CA LYS A 545 -7.96 10.06 5.27
C LYS A 545 -7.38 10.70 4.01
N LEU A 546 -7.04 11.98 4.10
CA LEU A 546 -6.42 12.78 3.04
C LEU A 546 -7.31 12.95 1.79
N CYS A 547 -8.64 12.87 1.94
CA CYS A 547 -9.60 13.36 0.95
C CYS A 547 -9.64 14.90 0.96
N SER A 548 -8.59 15.53 0.42
CA SER A 548 -8.36 16.97 0.58
C SER A 548 -9.45 17.87 -0.01
N SER A 549 -10.24 17.42 -0.99
CA SER A 549 -11.31 18.20 -1.61
C SER A 549 -12.68 18.02 -0.95
N LEU A 550 -12.81 17.11 0.02
CA LEU A 550 -14.09 16.82 0.66
C LEU A 550 -14.54 18.04 1.47
N LYS A 551 -15.68 18.64 1.11
CA LYS A 551 -16.19 19.87 1.73
C LYS A 551 -17.16 19.62 2.87
N SER A 552 -18.01 18.62 2.71
CA SER A 552 -19.00 18.23 3.70
C SER A 552 -19.23 16.72 3.68
N VAL A 553 -19.63 16.19 4.82
CA VAL A 553 -20.07 14.79 4.95
C VAL A 553 -21.42 14.73 5.66
N VAL A 554 -22.32 13.88 5.15
CA VAL A 554 -23.60 13.57 5.79
C VAL A 554 -23.54 12.16 6.34
N LEU A 555 -23.77 12.02 7.64
CA LEU A 555 -23.69 10.78 8.40
C LEU A 555 -25.11 10.37 8.79
N PRO A 556 -25.62 9.23 8.26
CA PRO A 556 -26.97 8.77 8.55
C PRO A 556 -27.12 8.34 10.01
N ALA A 557 -28.38 8.25 10.46
CA ALA A 557 -28.69 7.90 11.85
C ALA A 557 -28.24 6.47 12.24
N SER A 558 -27.93 5.62 11.27
CA SER A 558 -27.37 4.29 11.46
C SER A 558 -25.90 4.31 11.93
N VAL A 559 -25.14 5.38 11.66
CA VAL A 559 -23.71 5.45 12.00
C VAL A 559 -23.56 5.51 13.51
N THR A 560 -23.06 4.42 14.10
CA THR A 560 -22.82 4.27 15.54
C THR A 560 -21.33 4.16 15.87
N CYS A 561 -20.49 3.92 14.86
CA CYS A 561 -19.04 3.81 15.00
C CYS A 561 -18.28 4.62 13.94
N ILE A 562 -17.33 5.46 14.37
CA ILE A 562 -16.36 6.16 13.51
C ILE A 562 -14.96 5.90 14.09
N GLU A 563 -14.09 5.23 13.34
CA GLU A 563 -12.81 4.75 13.86
C GLU A 563 -11.64 5.73 13.70
N PHE A 564 -10.44 5.27 14.05
CA PHE A 564 -9.20 6.05 14.14
C PHE A 564 -8.87 6.81 12.85
N LEU A 565 -8.59 8.12 12.96
CA LEU A 565 -8.14 8.98 11.85
C LEU A 565 -9.05 8.94 10.59
N THR A 566 -10.34 8.62 10.74
CA THR A 566 -11.27 8.41 9.61
C THR A 566 -11.25 9.55 8.59
N PHE A 567 -11.32 10.81 9.02
CA PHE A 567 -11.31 12.02 8.17
C PHE A 567 -10.03 12.85 8.34
N ASP A 568 -8.96 12.26 8.88
CA ASP A 568 -7.69 12.96 9.07
C ASP A 568 -7.18 13.50 7.73
N GLY A 569 -6.75 14.75 7.67
CA GLY A 569 -6.15 15.33 6.47
C GLY A 569 -7.15 15.81 5.41
N CYS A 570 -8.46 15.76 5.70
CA CYS A 570 -9.50 16.39 4.86
C CYS A 570 -9.47 17.92 5.02
N ARG A 571 -8.46 18.58 4.46
CA ARG A 571 -8.14 19.99 4.73
C ARG A 571 -9.25 21.00 4.34
N ASN A 572 -10.13 20.64 3.41
CA ASN A 572 -11.24 21.50 2.99
C ASN A 572 -12.58 21.11 3.64
N LEU A 573 -12.58 20.19 4.61
CA LEU A 573 -13.81 19.78 5.27
C LEU A 573 -14.30 20.92 6.18
N GLU A 574 -15.42 21.53 5.78
CA GLU A 574 -16.04 22.65 6.47
C GLU A 574 -17.16 22.20 7.40
N SER A 575 -17.81 21.07 7.11
CA SER A 575 -18.97 20.62 7.87
C SER A 575 -19.17 19.11 7.92
N ALA A 576 -19.71 18.63 9.04
CA ALA A 576 -20.22 17.27 9.18
C ALA A 576 -21.64 17.31 9.74
N TYR A 577 -22.58 16.65 9.04
CA TYR A 577 -23.99 16.61 9.39
C TYR A 577 -24.34 15.23 9.97
N PHE A 578 -24.86 15.21 11.18
CA PHE A 578 -25.28 13.98 11.86
C PHE A 578 -26.79 13.90 11.92
N LEU A 579 -27.35 12.88 11.26
CA LEU A 579 -28.79 12.63 11.24
C LEU A 579 -29.28 11.83 12.45
N GLY A 580 -28.36 11.19 13.19
CA GLY A 580 -28.64 10.48 14.44
C GLY A 580 -27.91 11.07 15.64
N ASN A 581 -28.02 10.34 16.76
CA ASN A 581 -27.23 10.62 17.96
C ASN A 581 -25.73 10.58 17.66
N ALA A 582 -24.94 11.18 18.56
CA ALA A 582 -23.49 11.10 18.46
C ALA A 582 -23.04 9.62 18.49
N PRO A 583 -22.20 9.16 17.56
CA PRO A 583 -21.66 7.81 17.54
C PRO A 583 -21.06 7.38 18.89
N GLU A 584 -21.44 6.19 19.36
CA GLU A 584 -21.01 5.62 20.66
C GLU A 584 -19.52 5.25 20.65
N ALA A 585 -19.05 4.70 19.53
CA ALA A 585 -17.65 4.37 19.32
C ALA A 585 -17.00 5.45 18.45
N TYR A 586 -16.05 6.19 19.03
CA TYR A 586 -15.34 7.28 18.34
C TYR A 586 -13.83 7.13 18.51
N GLY A 587 -13.14 6.93 17.40
CA GLY A 587 -11.69 6.77 17.33
C GLY A 587 -10.94 8.04 17.73
N THR A 588 -9.68 7.90 18.11
CA THR A 588 -8.85 9.07 18.35
C THR A 588 -8.60 9.81 17.04
N GLN A 589 -8.57 11.15 17.11
CA GLN A 589 -8.13 12.00 16.00
C GLN A 589 -8.95 11.93 14.69
N VAL A 590 -10.23 11.54 14.74
CA VAL A 590 -11.12 11.44 13.55
C VAL A 590 -11.03 12.64 12.60
N PHE A 591 -11.01 13.89 13.12
CA PHE A 591 -10.92 15.13 12.33
C PHE A 591 -9.58 15.89 12.54
N PHE A 592 -8.52 15.23 13.02
CA PHE A 592 -7.33 15.88 13.59
C PHE A 592 -6.60 16.87 12.66
N THR A 593 -6.35 16.52 11.39
CA THR A 593 -5.76 17.46 10.41
C THR A 593 -6.76 18.00 9.37
N ALA A 594 -8.07 17.82 9.60
CA ALA A 594 -9.13 18.52 8.85
C ALA A 594 -9.31 19.99 9.30
N TYR A 595 -8.31 20.54 10.00
CA TYR A 595 -8.36 21.83 10.68
C TYR A 595 -8.29 23.02 9.71
N SER A 596 -9.36 23.21 8.94
CA SER A 596 -9.70 24.53 8.41
C SER A 596 -10.29 25.35 9.57
N PRO A 597 -9.80 26.57 9.88
CA PRO A 597 -10.45 27.42 10.87
C PRO A 597 -11.92 27.65 10.49
N GLY A 598 -12.85 26.97 11.17
CA GLY A 598 -14.29 27.06 10.86
C GLY A 598 -15.04 25.73 10.70
N PHE A 599 -14.40 24.56 10.81
CA PHE A 599 -15.11 23.27 10.76
C PHE A 599 -16.27 23.22 11.77
N THR A 600 -17.47 22.86 11.30
CA THR A 600 -18.71 22.88 12.09
C THR A 600 -19.45 21.54 12.04
N ILE A 601 -19.78 21.01 13.21
CA ILE A 601 -20.63 19.84 13.38
C ILE A 601 -22.09 20.30 13.47
N TYR A 602 -22.95 19.77 12.61
CA TYR A 602 -24.38 20.01 12.63
C TYR A 602 -25.11 18.74 13.09
N TYR A 603 -26.07 18.87 13.99
CA TYR A 603 -26.92 17.75 14.43
C TYR A 603 -28.38 18.18 14.57
N LEU A 604 -29.30 17.24 14.32
CA LEU A 604 -30.74 17.52 14.40
C LEU A 604 -31.20 17.74 15.85
N SER A 605 -32.17 18.63 16.03
CA SER A 605 -32.79 18.87 17.33
C SER A 605 -33.39 17.60 17.91
N GLY A 606 -33.07 17.33 19.17
CA GLY A 606 -33.43 16.09 19.87
C GLY A 606 -32.38 14.97 19.79
N ASN A 607 -31.34 15.09 18.96
CA ASN A 607 -30.22 14.16 18.97
C ASN A 607 -29.31 14.42 20.19
N THR A 608 -28.82 13.35 20.82
CA THR A 608 -28.05 13.40 22.08
C THR A 608 -26.61 12.90 21.93
N GLY A 609 -25.73 13.23 22.90
CA GLY A 609 -24.37 12.69 23.01
C GLY A 609 -23.26 13.60 22.45
N PHE A 610 -23.59 14.73 21.83
CA PHE A 610 -22.62 15.72 21.32
C PHE A 610 -22.04 16.63 22.42
N ASP A 611 -22.60 16.56 23.64
CA ASP A 611 -22.28 17.37 24.82
C ASP A 611 -21.26 16.71 25.77
N VAL A 612 -20.71 15.55 25.41
CA VAL A 612 -19.68 14.82 26.17
C VAL A 612 -18.38 14.64 25.36
N GLU A 613 -17.27 14.27 26.01
CA GLU A 613 -16.06 13.84 25.28
C GLU A 613 -16.37 12.59 24.43
N PRO A 614 -15.80 12.46 23.20
CA PRO A 614 -14.81 13.34 22.57
C PRO A 614 -15.39 14.48 21.72
N TRP A 615 -16.72 14.65 21.68
CA TRP A 615 -17.41 15.63 20.84
C TRP A 615 -17.26 17.07 21.33
N THR A 616 -16.98 17.25 22.62
CA THR A 616 -16.72 18.56 23.22
C THR A 616 -15.27 19.01 23.07
N GLN A 617 -14.27 18.13 22.90
CA GLN A 617 -12.86 18.50 22.89
C GLN A 617 -12.15 18.04 21.61
N SER A 618 -11.54 18.98 20.86
CA SER A 618 -10.65 18.61 19.77
C SER A 618 -9.34 18.07 20.33
N PRO A 619 -8.81 16.94 19.83
CA PRO A 619 -7.45 16.51 20.18
C PRO A 619 -6.47 17.56 19.66
N GLY A 620 -5.94 18.40 20.56
CA GLY A 620 -4.93 19.39 20.26
C GLY A 620 -3.61 18.72 19.84
N TYR A 621 -2.80 19.45 19.07
CA TYR A 621 -1.40 19.09 18.81
C TYR A 621 -0.64 19.06 20.16
N PRO A 622 0.30 18.12 20.40
CA PRO A 622 1.05 18.07 21.66
C PRO A 622 1.86 19.35 21.99
N ASP A 623 2.02 20.28 21.04
CA ASP A 623 2.74 21.54 21.20
C ASP A 623 1.87 22.82 21.05
N ALA A 624 0.53 22.71 20.93
CA ALA A 624 -0.35 23.88 20.82
C ALA A 624 -0.95 24.27 22.20
N PRO A 625 -0.69 25.47 22.72
CA PRO A 625 -1.26 25.91 23.99
C PRO A 625 -2.75 26.26 23.83
N GLY A 626 -3.65 25.36 24.24
CA GLY A 626 -5.09 25.62 24.41
C GLY A 626 -5.99 24.54 23.82
N THR A 627 -6.94 24.05 24.61
CA THR A 627 -8.03 23.17 24.16
C THR A 627 -8.91 23.93 23.18
N VAL A 628 -9.00 23.48 21.92
CA VAL A 628 -9.96 24.03 20.98
C VAL A 628 -11.20 23.13 20.91
N MET A 629 -12.38 23.73 20.99
CA MET A 629 -13.66 23.03 20.94
C MET A 629 -14.13 22.94 19.48
N TYR A 630 -14.84 21.88 19.10
CA TYR A 630 -15.55 21.87 17.82
C TYR A 630 -16.63 22.96 17.80
N ASN A 631 -16.81 23.66 16.67
CA ASN A 631 -18.02 24.45 16.47
C ASN A 631 -19.19 23.48 16.28
N GLN A 632 -20.25 23.61 17.08
CA GLN A 632 -21.42 22.76 16.98
C GLN A 632 -22.69 23.60 16.82
N VAL A 633 -23.61 23.16 15.96
CA VAL A 633 -24.89 23.83 15.69
C VAL A 633 -26.02 22.81 15.68
N GLU A 634 -26.92 22.93 16.64
CA GLU A 634 -28.21 22.24 16.61
C GLU A 634 -29.09 22.87 15.52
N ILE A 635 -29.65 22.05 14.65
CA ILE A 635 -30.52 22.49 13.56
C ILE A 635 -31.89 21.82 13.64
N ASP A 636 -32.94 22.56 13.28
CA ASP A 636 -34.29 22.03 13.12
C ASP A 636 -34.38 21.30 11.77
N GLN A 637 -35.19 20.23 11.68
CA GLN A 637 -35.46 19.56 10.40
C GLN A 637 -35.97 20.55 9.33
N SER A 638 -36.62 21.64 9.75
CA SER A 638 -37.11 22.70 8.85
C SER A 638 -36.02 23.65 8.32
N THR A 639 -34.85 23.75 8.97
CA THR A 639 -33.70 24.59 8.55
C THR A 639 -32.59 23.78 7.85
N TYR A 640 -32.84 22.49 7.65
CA TYR A 640 -32.00 21.61 6.84
C TYR A 640 -31.97 22.10 5.39
N PRO A 641 -30.80 22.22 4.72
CA PRO A 641 -30.79 22.49 3.29
C PRO A 641 -31.48 21.33 2.58
N ALA A 642 -32.48 21.62 1.74
CA ALA A 642 -33.16 20.67 0.86
C ALA A 642 -32.18 19.75 0.10
N ALA A 643 -30.94 20.21 -0.09
CA ALA A 643 -29.80 19.47 -0.61
C ALA A 643 -29.60 18.09 0.02
N SER A 644 -29.83 17.87 1.33
CA SER A 644 -29.61 16.52 1.88
C SER A 644 -30.84 15.62 1.92
N TRP A 645 -32.07 16.12 1.84
CA TRP A 645 -33.18 15.25 1.42
C TRP A 645 -32.93 14.76 -0.01
N LEU A 646 -32.47 15.65 -0.90
CA LEU A 646 -32.11 15.35 -2.28
C LEU A 646 -30.93 14.36 -2.37
N LEU A 647 -29.83 14.59 -1.64
CA LEU A 647 -28.68 13.68 -1.60
C LEU A 647 -29.04 12.31 -0.98
N GLN A 648 -29.87 12.27 0.07
CA GLN A 648 -30.35 11.02 0.70
C GLN A 648 -31.24 10.20 -0.23
N HIS A 649 -31.91 10.85 -1.19
CA HIS A 649 -32.74 10.19 -2.20
C HIS A 649 -32.08 10.19 -3.59
N ARG A 650 -30.74 10.31 -3.64
CA ARG A 650 -29.89 10.14 -4.83
C ARG A 650 -30.07 11.20 -5.94
N VAL A 651 -30.44 12.43 -5.59
CA VAL A 651 -30.53 13.57 -6.51
C VAL A 651 -29.32 14.51 -6.32
N ASP A 652 -28.53 14.69 -7.37
CA ASP A 652 -27.35 15.58 -7.38
C ASP A 652 -27.78 17.05 -7.29
N TYR A 653 -27.40 17.71 -6.19
CA TYR A 653 -27.74 19.11 -5.90
C TYR A 653 -27.02 20.14 -6.78
N THR A 654 -26.04 19.71 -7.59
CA THR A 654 -25.28 20.58 -8.52
C THR A 654 -25.84 20.60 -9.94
N SER A 655 -26.79 19.72 -10.25
CA SER A 655 -27.41 19.65 -11.58
C SER A 655 -28.34 20.85 -11.81
N SER A 656 -28.01 21.69 -12.79
CA SER A 656 -28.95 22.70 -13.27
C SER A 656 -30.09 21.99 -14.02
N LEU A 657 -31.32 22.50 -13.93
CA LEU A 657 -32.50 22.03 -14.70
C LEU A 657 -32.27 21.86 -16.22
N ASN A 658 -31.18 22.42 -16.77
CA ASN A 658 -30.84 22.34 -18.19
C ASN A 658 -29.95 21.14 -18.57
N SER A 659 -29.44 20.38 -17.59
CA SER A 659 -28.50 19.26 -17.81
C SER A 659 -29.08 17.87 -17.46
N ASP A 660 -30.32 17.81 -16.98
CA ASP A 660 -31.06 16.56 -16.70
C ASP A 660 -31.59 15.97 -18.02
N THR A 661 -30.79 15.09 -18.65
CA THR A 661 -31.11 14.46 -19.94
C THR A 661 -31.83 13.12 -19.80
N ASN A 662 -31.94 12.59 -18.58
CA ASN A 662 -32.60 11.33 -18.22
C ASN A 662 -33.94 11.52 -17.49
N GLY A 663 -34.27 12.73 -17.03
CA GLY A 663 -35.61 13.16 -16.62
C GLY A 663 -36.05 12.75 -15.21
N ASP A 664 -35.12 12.38 -14.33
CA ASP A 664 -35.42 11.92 -12.96
C ASP A 664 -35.29 13.02 -11.90
N GLY A 665 -34.54 14.09 -12.14
CA GLY A 665 -34.26 15.13 -11.14
C GLY A 665 -35.45 16.03 -10.81
N VAL A 666 -36.30 16.36 -11.79
CA VAL A 666 -37.45 17.28 -11.60
C VAL A 666 -38.63 16.59 -10.93
N THR A 667 -38.86 15.32 -11.27
CA THR A 667 -39.99 14.52 -10.79
C THR A 667 -39.88 14.23 -9.29
N LEU A 668 -38.68 13.86 -8.81
CA LEU A 668 -38.41 13.58 -7.39
C LEU A 668 -38.47 14.83 -6.50
N LEU A 669 -38.04 15.99 -7.02
CA LEU A 669 -38.10 17.27 -6.31
C LEU A 669 -39.54 17.77 -6.09
N MET A 670 -40.45 17.44 -7.01
CA MET A 670 -41.87 17.77 -6.94
C MET A 670 -42.70 16.74 -6.16
N GLU A 671 -42.35 15.45 -6.20
CA GLU A 671 -42.96 14.41 -5.37
C GLU A 671 -42.74 14.66 -3.87
N TYR A 672 -41.57 15.20 -3.50
CA TYR A 672 -41.25 15.69 -2.16
C TYR A 672 -42.17 16.84 -1.71
N ALA A 673 -42.30 17.87 -2.54
CA ALA A 673 -43.09 19.06 -2.23
C ALA A 673 -44.59 18.76 -2.04
N LEU A 674 -45.06 17.61 -2.53
CA LEU A 674 -46.47 17.17 -2.50
C LEU A 674 -46.73 15.96 -1.58
N GLN A 675 -45.72 15.46 -0.86
CA GLN A 675 -45.80 14.27 0.02
C GLN A 675 -46.36 13.00 -0.66
N LEU A 676 -46.09 12.80 -1.95
CA LEU A 676 -46.57 11.63 -2.69
C LEU A 676 -45.55 10.47 -2.62
N ASN A 677 -46.03 9.23 -2.50
CA ASN A 677 -45.18 8.03 -2.44
C ASN A 677 -44.67 7.64 -3.86
N PRO A 678 -43.34 7.59 -4.10
CA PRO A 678 -42.74 7.34 -5.43
C PRO A 678 -42.99 5.92 -5.97
N ASN A 679 -43.44 5.00 -5.12
CA ASN A 679 -43.76 3.62 -5.49
C ASN A 679 -45.24 3.38 -5.86
N THR A 680 -46.04 4.44 -5.99
CA THR A 680 -47.44 4.33 -6.41
C THR A 680 -47.62 4.72 -7.88
N SER A 681 -48.51 4.03 -8.59
CA SER A 681 -48.70 4.12 -10.06
C SER A 681 -49.35 5.43 -10.56
N ASN A 682 -49.19 6.54 -9.85
CA ASN A 682 -49.87 7.82 -10.11
C ASN A 682 -49.01 8.88 -10.82
N ARG A 683 -48.03 8.46 -11.64
CA ARG A 683 -47.18 9.37 -12.44
C ARG A 683 -47.95 10.37 -13.33
N ASN A 684 -49.23 10.09 -13.64
CA ASN A 684 -50.07 10.94 -14.50
C ASN A 684 -50.68 12.17 -13.81
N ASN A 685 -50.44 12.40 -12.51
CA ASN A 685 -51.03 13.52 -11.75
C ASN A 685 -50.04 14.63 -11.38
N LEU A 686 -48.77 14.53 -11.82
CA LEU A 686 -47.74 15.52 -11.50
C LEU A 686 -47.76 16.70 -12.48
N PRO A 687 -47.48 17.94 -12.04
CA PRO A 687 -47.44 19.08 -12.94
C PRO A 687 -46.36 18.93 -14.00
N GLY A 688 -46.72 19.08 -15.28
CA GLY A 688 -45.79 18.94 -16.41
C GLY A 688 -45.46 20.28 -17.05
N ILE A 689 -44.22 20.44 -17.52
CA ILE A 689 -43.82 21.61 -18.31
C ILE A 689 -43.95 21.28 -19.80
N GLU A 690 -44.74 22.07 -20.53
CA GLU A 690 -44.85 21.99 -21.99
C GLU A 690 -44.22 23.22 -22.63
N LEU A 691 -43.26 23.02 -23.52
CA LEU A 691 -42.59 24.09 -24.25
C LEU A 691 -42.96 24.00 -25.73
N ALA A 692 -43.51 25.09 -26.27
CA ALA A 692 -43.71 25.29 -27.70
C ALA A 692 -42.84 26.45 -28.21
N GLU A 693 -42.74 26.62 -29.54
CA GLU A 693 -41.86 27.63 -30.14
C GLU A 693 -42.11 29.06 -29.63
N THR A 694 -43.38 29.39 -29.32
CA THR A 694 -43.80 30.76 -28.94
C THR A 694 -44.44 30.85 -27.55
N THR A 695 -44.64 29.74 -26.84
CA THR A 695 -45.31 29.70 -25.53
C THR A 695 -44.63 28.73 -24.56
N ALA A 696 -44.77 29.00 -23.27
CA ALA A 696 -44.42 28.05 -22.21
C ALA A 696 -45.67 27.79 -21.36
N GLY A 697 -45.97 26.51 -21.14
CA GLY A 697 -47.14 26.03 -20.41
C GLY A 697 -46.73 25.20 -19.19
N LEU A 698 -47.52 25.30 -18.12
CA LEU A 698 -47.47 24.42 -16.95
C LEU A 698 -48.83 23.74 -16.78
N THR A 699 -48.87 22.42 -16.90
CA THR A 699 -50.07 21.61 -16.64
C THR A 699 -50.11 21.18 -15.17
N PHE A 700 -51.27 21.18 -14.53
CA PHE A 700 -51.46 20.76 -13.14
C PHE A 700 -52.93 20.40 -12.85
N ARG A 701 -53.22 19.62 -11.80
CA ARG A 701 -54.61 19.30 -11.40
C ARG A 701 -55.16 20.34 -10.44
N GLY A 702 -56.01 21.25 -10.93
CA GLY A 702 -56.51 22.38 -10.14
C GLY A 702 -57.59 22.07 -9.11
N ASP A 703 -58.20 20.88 -9.15
CA ASP A 703 -59.39 20.54 -8.37
C ASP A 703 -59.14 19.39 -7.36
N THR A 704 -57.89 19.21 -6.91
CA THR A 704 -57.52 18.19 -5.90
C THR A 704 -58.06 18.60 -4.52
N PRO A 705 -58.92 17.79 -3.86
CA PRO A 705 -59.53 18.16 -2.58
C PRO A 705 -58.48 18.38 -1.48
N GLY A 706 -58.56 19.52 -0.79
CA GLY A 706 -57.62 19.88 0.29
C GLY A 706 -56.29 20.46 -0.18
N ILE A 707 -56.15 20.74 -1.47
CA ILE A 707 -54.94 21.36 -2.04
C ILE A 707 -55.35 22.58 -2.85
N THR A 708 -54.80 23.74 -2.48
CA THR A 708 -55.01 25.00 -3.21
C THR A 708 -53.79 25.28 -4.10
N TYR A 709 -54.05 25.59 -5.36
CA TYR A 709 -53.03 25.89 -6.36
C TYR A 709 -53.10 27.37 -6.75
N GLU A 710 -52.01 28.10 -6.54
CA GLU A 710 -51.85 29.49 -7.00
C GLU A 710 -50.78 29.55 -8.09
N VAL A 711 -51.11 30.15 -9.23
CA VAL A 711 -50.15 30.38 -10.32
C VAL A 711 -49.71 31.83 -10.28
N TRP A 712 -48.40 32.04 -10.23
CA TRP A 712 -47.76 33.33 -10.29
C TRP A 712 -46.88 33.45 -11.52
N THR A 713 -46.63 34.69 -11.92
CA THR A 713 -45.55 35.03 -12.84
C THR A 713 -44.60 36.00 -12.20
N SER A 714 -43.31 35.87 -12.49
CA SER A 714 -42.31 36.81 -11.99
C SER A 714 -42.51 38.21 -12.57
N THR A 715 -42.46 39.25 -11.73
CA THR A 715 -41.48 40.36 -11.84
C THR A 715 -41.67 41.30 -10.65
N ASN A 716 -40.60 41.63 -9.91
CA ASN A 716 -40.57 42.49 -8.70
C ASN A 716 -41.82 43.37 -8.47
N LEU A 717 -42.51 43.05 -7.38
CA LEU A 717 -43.80 43.55 -6.90
C LEU A 717 -43.81 45.07 -6.66
N THR A 718 -44.66 45.81 -7.39
CA THR A 718 -45.58 46.81 -6.78
C THR A 718 -46.70 47.38 -7.68
N ASP A 719 -46.72 47.25 -9.02
CA ASP A 719 -47.62 48.14 -9.82
C ASP A 719 -48.45 47.57 -11.00
N TRP A 720 -48.70 46.25 -11.15
CA TRP A 720 -49.44 45.76 -12.34
C TRP A 720 -50.42 44.61 -12.05
N THR A 721 -51.56 44.65 -12.75
CA THR A 721 -52.65 43.66 -12.76
C THR A 721 -52.31 42.43 -13.63
N GLN A 722 -53.03 41.33 -13.36
CA GLN A 722 -52.98 39.93 -13.84
C GLN A 722 -52.96 39.67 -15.38
N ASP A 723 -52.59 40.63 -16.22
CA ASP A 723 -52.77 40.57 -17.67
C ASP A 723 -51.55 39.92 -18.38
N GLY A 724 -51.61 38.62 -18.65
CA GLY A 724 -50.61 37.91 -19.49
C GLY A 724 -50.54 36.39 -19.33
N VAL A 725 -51.14 35.83 -18.27
CA VAL A 725 -51.27 34.38 -18.08
C VAL A 725 -52.66 33.93 -18.48
N THR A 726 -52.74 32.98 -19.41
CA THR A 726 -54.02 32.36 -19.76
C THR A 726 -54.13 31.02 -19.05
N LEU A 727 -55.14 30.88 -18.19
CA LEU A 727 -55.47 29.60 -17.55
C LEU A 727 -56.54 28.87 -18.38
N SER A 728 -56.30 27.61 -18.70
CA SER A 728 -57.31 26.79 -19.38
C SER A 728 -58.49 26.50 -18.42
N PRO A 729 -59.70 26.26 -18.97
CA PRO A 729 -60.73 25.55 -18.22
C PRO A 729 -60.22 24.17 -17.79
N PRO A 730 -60.77 23.58 -16.72
CA PRO A 730 -60.45 22.20 -16.33
C PRO A 730 -60.90 21.20 -17.40
N GLY A 731 -60.03 20.27 -17.79
CA GLY A 731 -60.34 19.13 -18.66
C GLY A 731 -61.21 18.07 -17.96
N GLU A 732 -61.70 17.07 -18.71
CA GLU A 732 -62.53 15.98 -18.15
C GLU A 732 -61.81 15.13 -17.09
N ASP A 733 -60.48 15.20 -17.04
CA ASP A 733 -59.59 14.56 -16.07
C ASP A 733 -59.15 15.49 -14.91
N GLY A 734 -59.68 16.72 -14.85
CA GLY A 734 -59.36 17.73 -13.84
C GLY A 734 -58.04 18.47 -14.06
N ILE A 735 -57.36 18.27 -15.19
CA ILE A 735 -56.11 18.95 -15.52
C ILE A 735 -56.39 20.36 -16.06
N ARG A 736 -55.59 21.32 -15.62
CA ARG A 736 -55.57 22.72 -16.07
C ARG A 736 -54.17 23.06 -16.59
N THR A 737 -54.10 24.03 -17.49
CA THR A 737 -52.84 24.52 -18.04
C THR A 737 -52.74 26.03 -17.83
N ALA A 738 -51.65 26.49 -17.21
CA ALA A 738 -51.29 27.90 -17.18
C ALA A 738 -50.28 28.18 -18.30
N THR A 739 -50.59 29.12 -19.20
CA THR A 739 -49.76 29.44 -20.35
C THR A 739 -49.32 30.89 -20.31
N ILE A 740 -48.05 31.15 -20.64
CA ILE A 740 -47.50 32.49 -20.86
C ILE A 740 -46.92 32.61 -22.27
N GLU A 741 -47.18 33.73 -22.95
CA GLU A 741 -46.58 34.04 -24.24
C GLU A 741 -45.14 34.54 -24.05
N ARG A 742 -44.20 34.00 -24.83
CA ARG A 742 -42.81 34.49 -24.84
C ARG A 742 -42.72 35.82 -25.60
N SER A 743 -43.01 36.93 -24.93
CA SER A 743 -42.71 38.26 -25.49
C SER A 743 -41.23 38.64 -25.29
N GLY A 744 -40.64 39.28 -26.29
CA GLY A 744 -39.18 39.35 -26.48
C GLY A 744 -38.35 39.96 -25.34
N ARG A 745 -37.11 39.46 -25.24
CA ARG A 745 -35.93 39.87 -24.44
C ARG A 745 -36.02 39.88 -22.91
N ASN A 746 -37.17 39.67 -22.28
CA ASN A 746 -37.22 39.47 -20.82
C ASN A 746 -37.59 38.02 -20.46
N ARG A 747 -36.86 37.45 -19.49
CA ARG A 747 -37.15 36.12 -18.93
C ARG A 747 -38.41 36.22 -18.09
N ALA A 748 -39.51 35.63 -18.54
CA ALA A 748 -40.70 35.44 -17.74
C ALA A 748 -40.69 34.03 -17.12
N PHE A 749 -41.07 33.92 -15.86
CA PHE A 749 -41.15 32.65 -15.14
C PHE A 749 -42.60 32.40 -14.73
N LEU A 750 -43.09 31.18 -14.94
CA LEU A 750 -44.31 30.65 -14.32
C LEU A 750 -43.91 29.98 -13.01
N GLN A 751 -44.57 30.33 -11.91
CA GLN A 751 -44.37 29.74 -10.60
C GLN A 751 -45.70 29.17 -10.13
N LEU A 752 -45.71 27.90 -9.72
CA LEU A 752 -46.86 27.27 -9.09
C LEU A 752 -46.58 27.19 -7.60
N ARG A 753 -47.44 27.80 -6.80
CA ARG A 753 -47.46 27.59 -5.35
C ARG A 753 -48.59 26.62 -5.02
N VAL A 754 -48.23 25.63 -4.22
CA VAL A 754 -49.16 24.64 -3.69
C VAL A 754 -49.22 24.84 -2.18
N SER A 755 -50.42 24.90 -1.63
CA SER A 755 -50.65 24.97 -0.19
C SER A 755 -51.78 24.04 0.22
N GLU A 756 -51.60 23.34 1.33
CA GLU A 756 -52.66 22.59 2.02
C GLU A 756 -53.67 23.52 2.71
#